data_AF-K0FB02-F1
#
_entry.id   AF-K0FB02-F1
#
_cell.length_a   1.000
_cell.length_b   1.000
_cell.length_c   1.000
_cell.angle_alpha   90.00
_cell.angle_beta   90.00
_cell.angle_gamma   90.00
#
_symmetry.space_group_name_H-M   'P 1'
#
loop_
_entity.id
_entity.type
_entity.pdbx_description
1 polymer ?
#
loop_
_entity_poly.entity_id
_entity_poly.type
_entity_poly.pdbx_seq_one_letter_code
_entity_poly.pdbx_strand_id
1 'polypeptide(L)'
;MPLPTTAFTVRLRADQGEVSLDVRAVVFPADAGAAVDVLSAGDKVAGIRLSDSDIEFDLAELDSVVRVVVLLSDHDTVPPVELVAVDGSGQPLAEFSMPAAAGDRATIACEIYLRQQRWRIRAVGQGYRGGIAAAAADLGFTADTTDRRGPAHTPSAATLPDLRRTVDELQRSAATNPELLPDLAAALIELTRRLDAEDDTVEAALTSERAVAVLAKLAADQPGEFEGSWAIELCNLGVYLFELDRFDTALEHTRHSAEILERRAATDPDRYLGPLATALSNLSYRLVDVGRETEALAPVQRSAQLREHLAARDPDTHLQDLVVTMVSLRGLLARIGHIDQAIEIAYRTAQLTDQLGDGQVGSRVARLNALDQLVTVLIGLARPDDAIEPARNWVAVAGQLAADNPVFRSAHAKALDQLAAALDMSGSLAESVLENQRCVALYAQLAAEEPQRYRAEYALASMRLGLRLEENGDPDTALAPARRAVEVFESLAAEDPSTYRHQFALALHNLIAPLDSSGRVDEALRAARQVVQIRDELARANPTGVVDLSYSLNNLAILLGAVDNTEAIACAQRAVALLERSPGTDDNQLDIMARALETLANRLDHSGFHAEAVGPAQRSVACFEKLAAARPGPSGDLARALTNFSNKLSANDMHNEALAAAQRATALLEELAAVQPAAYTQSLGFALHTLGARLAVLGRLTEALGPAQRAVDIFERLAAAHPSVHADHLATALDNLARMHRNLGHHPEATEAAHRAESARRPR
;
A
#
# COMPACT_ATOMS: atom_id res chain seq x y z
N MET A 1 24.33 -17.09 -20.07
CA MET A 1 25.64 -17.54 -19.59
C MET A 1 25.95 -16.89 -18.24
N PRO A 2 26.49 -17.60 -17.24
CA PRO A 2 26.97 -16.96 -16.00
C PRO A 2 28.19 -16.06 -16.26
N LEU A 3 28.22 -14.90 -15.61
CA LEU A 3 29.35 -13.96 -15.70
C LEU A 3 30.42 -14.34 -14.66
N PRO A 4 31.70 -14.50 -15.06
CA PRO A 4 32.77 -14.91 -14.16
C PRO A 4 33.39 -13.74 -13.35
N THR A 5 33.07 -12.50 -13.70
CA THR A 5 33.61 -11.28 -13.08
C THR A 5 32.48 -10.41 -12.50
N THR A 6 32.81 -9.54 -11.56
CA THR A 6 31.89 -8.53 -11.02
C THR A 6 31.82 -7.28 -11.89
N ALA A 7 32.90 -6.96 -12.61
CA ALA A 7 32.92 -5.86 -13.57
C ALA A 7 33.11 -6.38 -15.01
N PHE A 8 32.29 -5.89 -15.94
CA PHE A 8 32.37 -6.22 -17.37
C PHE A 8 31.69 -5.14 -18.21
N THR A 9 31.96 -5.12 -19.52
CA THR A 9 31.37 -4.17 -20.47
C THR A 9 30.67 -4.95 -21.57
N VAL A 10 29.44 -4.57 -21.91
CA VAL A 10 28.74 -5.05 -23.11
C VAL A 10 29.00 -4.03 -24.23
N ARG A 11 29.76 -4.44 -25.25
CA ARG A 11 30.03 -3.63 -26.43
C ARG A 11 29.06 -3.97 -27.55
N LEU A 12 28.47 -2.96 -28.15
CA LEU A 12 27.59 -3.04 -29.31
C LEU A 12 28.42 -2.69 -30.56
N ARG A 13 28.43 -3.59 -31.55
CA ARG A 13 29.09 -3.39 -32.84
C ARG A 13 28.09 -3.63 -33.95
N ALA A 14 28.03 -2.76 -34.95
CA ALA A 14 27.25 -3.03 -36.14
C ALA A 14 28.17 -3.36 -37.32
N ASP A 15 27.69 -4.19 -38.25
CA ASP A 15 28.44 -4.60 -39.46
C ASP A 15 28.87 -3.42 -40.35
N GLN A 16 28.20 -2.27 -40.24
CA GLN A 16 28.38 -1.10 -41.11
C GLN A 16 29.22 0.04 -40.47
N GLY A 17 29.79 -0.16 -39.28
CA GLY A 17 30.57 0.86 -38.57
C GLY A 17 29.86 1.44 -37.34
N GLU A 18 30.18 2.70 -36.98
CA GLU A 18 29.56 3.44 -35.88
C GLU A 18 28.06 3.59 -36.14
N VAL A 19 27.25 3.10 -35.21
CA VAL A 19 25.80 3.15 -35.31
C VAL A 19 25.27 4.01 -34.17
N SER A 20 24.53 5.06 -34.52
CA SER A 20 23.70 5.85 -33.61
C SER A 20 22.39 5.09 -33.40
N LEU A 21 22.40 4.16 -32.44
CA LEU A 21 21.19 3.54 -31.89
C LEU A 21 20.83 4.25 -30.59
N ASP A 22 19.53 4.45 -30.34
CA ASP A 22 19.07 4.79 -29.00
C ASP A 22 19.23 3.53 -28.14
N VAL A 23 20.22 3.55 -27.24
CA VAL A 23 20.54 2.46 -26.32
C VAL A 23 19.97 2.81 -24.96
N ARG A 24 19.08 1.97 -24.44
CA ARG A 24 18.55 2.11 -23.09
C ARG A 24 18.83 0.90 -22.22
N ALA A 25 19.11 1.13 -20.95
CA ALA A 25 19.16 0.10 -19.92
C ALA A 25 18.01 0.29 -18.94
N VAL A 26 17.06 -0.63 -18.99
CA VAL A 26 15.87 -0.64 -18.16
C VAL A 26 16.16 -1.44 -16.90
N VAL A 27 16.13 -0.78 -15.75
CA VAL A 27 16.57 -1.32 -14.46
C VAL A 27 15.37 -1.80 -13.65
N PHE A 28 15.41 -3.07 -13.27
CA PHE A 28 14.38 -3.74 -12.48
C PHE A 28 14.96 -4.13 -11.12
N PRO A 29 14.56 -3.45 -10.04
CA PRO A 29 14.91 -3.87 -8.70
C PRO A 29 14.07 -5.05 -8.22
N ALA A 30 14.56 -5.66 -7.15
CA ALA A 30 13.99 -6.79 -6.47
C ALA A 30 12.61 -6.50 -5.90
N ASP A 31 12.23 -5.25 -5.66
CA ASP A 31 10.98 -4.94 -4.96
C ASP A 31 9.92 -4.32 -5.87
N ALA A 32 10.33 -3.76 -7.02
CA ALA A 32 9.38 -3.19 -7.98
C ALA A 32 8.90 -4.26 -8.97
N GLY A 33 7.58 -4.36 -9.17
CA GLY A 33 6.97 -5.16 -10.25
C GLY A 33 7.08 -4.50 -11.63
N ALA A 34 7.77 -3.37 -11.73
CA ALA A 34 7.97 -2.55 -12.91
C ALA A 34 9.43 -2.04 -12.94
N ALA A 35 9.86 -1.48 -14.07
CA ALA A 35 11.15 -0.77 -14.12
C ALA A 35 11.11 0.43 -13.17
N VAL A 36 12.20 0.65 -12.43
CA VAL A 36 12.32 1.82 -11.55
C VAL A 36 13.13 2.92 -12.21
N ASP A 37 14.11 2.55 -13.02
CA ASP A 37 14.90 3.49 -13.80
C ASP A 37 15.04 3.01 -15.25
N VAL A 38 15.15 3.98 -16.16
CA VAL A 38 15.46 3.77 -17.57
C VAL A 38 16.64 4.67 -17.87
N LEU A 39 17.82 4.06 -18.00
CA LEU A 39 19.05 4.77 -18.33
C LEU A 39 19.16 4.89 -19.85
N SER A 40 19.53 6.06 -20.34
CA SER A 40 19.90 6.31 -21.74
C SER A 40 21.43 6.45 -21.83
N ALA A 41 21.98 6.79 -23.01
CA ALA A 41 23.42 7.05 -23.10
C ALA A 41 23.80 8.23 -22.16
N GLY A 42 25.02 8.24 -21.63
CA GLY A 42 25.45 9.24 -20.66
C GLY A 42 24.96 9.04 -19.22
N ASP A 43 23.82 8.36 -19.01
CA ASP A 43 23.30 8.08 -17.68
C ASP A 43 24.22 7.16 -16.88
N LYS A 44 24.32 7.47 -15.58
CA LYS A 44 25.04 6.65 -14.61
C LYS A 44 24.20 6.48 -13.36
N VAL A 45 23.85 5.22 -13.06
CA VAL A 45 23.32 4.80 -11.75
C VAL A 45 24.34 3.87 -11.09
N ALA A 46 24.23 3.64 -9.77
CA ALA A 46 25.13 2.74 -9.04
C ALA A 46 25.30 1.42 -9.80
N GLY A 47 26.53 1.10 -10.21
CA GLY A 47 26.85 -0.11 -10.97
C GLY A 47 26.52 -0.15 -12.47
N ILE A 48 25.92 0.89 -13.06
CA ILE A 48 25.64 0.92 -14.52
C ILE A 48 26.07 2.27 -15.09
N ARG A 49 26.86 2.23 -16.17
CA ARG A 49 27.18 3.40 -16.98
C ARG A 49 26.90 3.09 -18.44
N LEU A 50 26.07 3.90 -19.08
CA LEU A 50 25.78 3.78 -20.50
C LEU A 50 26.57 4.78 -21.33
N SER A 51 27.00 4.32 -22.50
CA SER A 51 27.47 5.14 -23.62
C SER A 51 26.85 4.59 -24.91
N ASP A 52 27.04 5.28 -26.02
CA ASP A 52 26.42 4.94 -27.32
C ASP A 52 26.72 3.52 -27.80
N SER A 53 27.88 2.98 -27.43
CA SER A 53 28.35 1.66 -27.88
C SER A 53 28.73 0.72 -26.75
N ASP A 54 29.05 1.22 -25.57
CA ASP A 54 29.50 0.42 -24.44
C ASP A 54 28.57 0.60 -23.23
N ILE A 55 28.16 -0.52 -22.63
CA ILE A 55 27.40 -0.54 -21.39
C ILE A 55 28.27 -1.19 -20.32
N GLU A 56 28.78 -0.39 -19.39
CA GLU A 56 29.62 -0.85 -18.31
C GLU A 56 28.77 -1.26 -17.11
N PHE A 57 29.07 -2.44 -16.57
CA PHE A 57 28.43 -2.98 -15.38
C PHE A 57 29.48 -3.20 -14.29
N ASP A 58 29.25 -2.61 -13.12
CA ASP A 58 29.84 -3.07 -11.86
C ASP A 58 28.73 -3.73 -11.02
N LEU A 59 28.66 -5.05 -11.15
CA LEU A 59 27.64 -5.89 -10.51
C LEU A 59 27.72 -5.89 -8.99
N ALA A 60 28.82 -5.40 -8.40
CA ALA A 60 28.96 -5.26 -6.95
C ALA A 60 28.26 -4.00 -6.41
N GLU A 61 27.99 -3.01 -7.27
CA GLU A 61 27.26 -1.78 -6.93
C GLU A 61 25.75 -1.86 -7.25
N LEU A 62 25.30 -2.93 -7.90
CA LEU A 62 23.90 -3.19 -8.25
C LEU A 62 23.07 -3.63 -7.03
N ASP A 63 23.03 -2.80 -5.99
CA ASP A 63 22.23 -3.03 -4.80
C ASP A 63 20.74 -2.99 -5.15
N SER A 64 19.98 -3.99 -4.70
CA SER A 64 18.56 -4.24 -5.02
C SER A 64 18.23 -4.53 -6.49
N VAL A 65 19.11 -4.24 -7.46
CA VAL A 65 18.86 -4.54 -8.88
C VAL A 65 18.96 -6.04 -9.13
N VAL A 66 17.92 -6.64 -9.73
CA VAL A 66 17.91 -8.08 -10.07
C VAL A 66 17.94 -8.33 -11.57
N ARG A 67 17.60 -7.32 -12.37
CA ARG A 67 17.57 -7.44 -13.82
C ARG A 67 17.78 -6.07 -14.47
N VAL A 68 18.57 -6.07 -15.53
CA VAL A 68 18.76 -4.94 -16.45
C VAL A 68 18.48 -5.45 -17.85
N VAL A 69 17.58 -4.78 -18.56
CA VAL A 69 17.24 -5.09 -19.95
C VAL A 69 17.85 -4.02 -20.84
N VAL A 70 18.71 -4.43 -21.77
CA VAL A 70 19.31 -3.54 -22.75
C VAL A 70 18.42 -3.51 -23.99
N LEU A 71 17.95 -2.32 -24.33
CA LEU A 71 17.07 -2.04 -25.45
C LEU A 71 17.81 -1.21 -26.48
N LEU A 72 17.66 -1.58 -27.75
CA LEU A 72 18.16 -0.80 -28.87
C LEU A 72 16.95 -0.33 -29.67
N SER A 73 16.92 0.92 -30.07
CA SER A 73 15.90 1.43 -30.99
C SER A 73 16.46 2.36 -32.05
N ASP A 74 15.78 2.33 -33.19
CA ASP A 74 16.05 3.16 -34.36
C ASP A 74 14.72 3.75 -34.87
N HIS A 75 14.80 4.86 -35.60
CA HIS A 75 13.64 5.42 -36.30
C HIS A 75 13.15 4.48 -37.41
N ASP A 76 14.09 3.81 -38.07
CA ASP A 76 13.85 2.77 -39.06
C ASP A 76 14.01 1.38 -38.43
N THR A 77 14.52 0.40 -39.17
CA THR A 77 14.76 -0.94 -38.65
C THR A 77 16.11 -1.00 -37.94
N VAL A 78 16.14 -1.52 -36.71
CA VAL A 78 17.38 -1.77 -35.98
C VAL A 78 18.31 -2.61 -36.87
N PRO A 79 19.53 -2.13 -37.21
CA PRO A 79 20.45 -2.84 -38.09
C PRO A 79 20.98 -4.11 -37.41
N PRO A 80 21.71 -4.98 -38.14
CA PRO A 80 22.38 -6.10 -37.51
C PRO A 80 23.39 -5.60 -36.47
N VAL A 81 23.29 -6.10 -35.24
CA VAL A 81 24.16 -5.72 -34.12
C VAL A 81 24.81 -6.97 -33.52
N GLU A 82 26.12 -6.93 -33.38
CA GLU A 82 26.91 -7.87 -32.60
C GLU A 82 27.13 -7.32 -31.19
N LEU A 83 26.74 -8.11 -30.18
CA LEU A 83 27.00 -7.84 -28.76
C LEU A 83 28.23 -8.63 -28.31
N VAL A 84 29.25 -7.94 -27.84
CA VAL A 84 30.48 -8.53 -27.29
C VAL A 84 30.58 -8.14 -25.82
N ALA A 85 30.30 -9.07 -24.92
CA ALA A 85 30.57 -8.88 -23.50
C ALA A 85 32.06 -9.15 -23.23
N VAL A 86 32.77 -8.19 -22.66
CA VAL A 86 34.21 -8.29 -22.32
C VAL A 86 34.44 -8.08 -20.82
N ASP A 87 35.45 -8.72 -20.26
CA ASP A 87 35.88 -8.46 -18.88
C ASP A 87 36.69 -7.15 -18.75
N GLY A 88 37.07 -6.79 -17.52
CA GLY A 88 37.89 -5.60 -17.24
C GLY A 88 39.29 -5.59 -17.87
N SER A 89 39.77 -6.71 -18.43
CA SER A 89 41.01 -6.78 -19.21
C SER A 89 40.77 -6.67 -20.73
N GLY A 90 39.51 -6.63 -21.15
CA GLY A 90 39.08 -6.60 -22.55
C GLY A 90 38.98 -7.99 -23.19
N GLN A 91 39.09 -9.09 -22.43
CA GLN A 91 38.92 -10.45 -22.97
C GLN A 91 37.42 -10.74 -23.19
N PRO A 92 37.03 -11.33 -24.34
CA PRO A 92 35.63 -11.65 -24.61
C PRO A 92 35.13 -12.75 -23.67
N LEU A 93 34.03 -12.45 -22.98
CA LEU A 93 33.27 -13.38 -22.15
C LEU A 93 32.19 -14.08 -22.97
N ALA A 94 31.49 -13.34 -23.83
CA ALA A 94 30.46 -13.86 -24.72
C ALA A 94 30.27 -12.95 -25.94
N GLU A 95 29.92 -13.55 -27.08
CA GLU A 95 29.63 -12.86 -28.33
C GLU A 95 28.28 -13.35 -28.87
N PHE A 96 27.43 -12.43 -29.30
CA PHE A 96 26.11 -12.72 -29.85
C PHE A 96 25.85 -11.85 -31.07
N SER A 97 25.51 -12.46 -32.20
CA SER A 97 25.09 -11.71 -33.40
C SER A 97 23.57 -11.64 -33.47
N MET A 98 23.01 -10.43 -33.58
CA MET A 98 21.60 -10.19 -33.80
C MET A 98 21.37 -9.74 -35.24
N PRO A 99 20.71 -10.55 -36.08
CA PRO A 99 20.35 -10.13 -37.42
C PRO A 99 19.24 -9.07 -37.38
N ALA A 100 19.25 -8.14 -38.34
CA ALA A 100 18.13 -7.22 -38.54
C ALA A 100 16.88 -7.98 -38.98
N ALA A 101 15.75 -7.71 -38.32
CA ALA A 101 14.44 -8.17 -38.72
C ALA A 101 13.64 -7.01 -39.32
N ALA A 102 13.25 -7.14 -40.59
CA ALA A 102 12.61 -6.05 -41.34
C ALA A 102 11.39 -5.47 -40.61
N GLY A 103 11.46 -4.16 -40.32
CA GLY A 103 10.41 -3.38 -39.67
C GLY A 103 10.50 -3.30 -38.15
N ASP A 104 11.42 -4.02 -37.50
CA ASP A 104 11.59 -3.93 -36.04
C ASP A 104 12.37 -2.66 -35.69
N ARG A 105 11.66 -1.66 -35.16
CA ARG A 105 12.20 -0.34 -34.81
C ARG A 105 12.78 -0.27 -33.41
N ALA A 106 12.55 -1.30 -32.60
CA ALA A 106 13.27 -1.51 -31.36
C ALA A 106 13.51 -3.01 -31.17
N THR A 107 14.51 -3.39 -30.38
CA THR A 107 14.79 -4.78 -30.03
C THR A 107 15.41 -4.87 -28.64
N ILE A 108 15.11 -5.94 -27.92
CA ILE A 108 15.86 -6.26 -26.69
C ILE A 108 17.16 -6.93 -27.11
N ALA A 109 18.27 -6.24 -26.88
CA ALA A 109 19.60 -6.72 -27.21
C ALA A 109 20.00 -7.90 -26.32
N CYS A 110 20.06 -7.62 -25.02
CA CYS A 110 20.42 -8.60 -24.02
C CYS A 110 19.78 -8.28 -22.67
N GLU A 111 19.82 -9.26 -21.79
CA GLU A 111 19.42 -9.10 -20.41
C GLU A 111 20.53 -9.56 -19.49
N ILE A 112 20.83 -8.71 -18.51
CA ILE A 112 21.72 -8.99 -17.39
C ILE A 112 20.82 -9.25 -16.20
N TYR A 113 20.88 -10.44 -15.61
CA TYR A 113 19.95 -10.81 -14.55
C TYR A 113 20.61 -11.68 -13.50
N LEU A 114 20.17 -11.50 -12.26
CA LEU A 114 20.63 -12.24 -11.11
C LEU A 114 19.84 -13.55 -11.01
N ARG A 115 20.53 -14.69 -11.07
CA ARG A 115 19.90 -16.01 -10.87
C ARG A 115 20.77 -16.88 -9.98
N GLN A 116 20.23 -17.28 -8.83
CA GLN A 116 20.94 -18.06 -7.81
C GLN A 116 22.21 -17.33 -7.32
N GLN A 117 22.09 -16.04 -6.99
CA GLN A 117 23.19 -15.19 -6.50
C GLN A 117 24.41 -15.13 -7.46
N ARG A 118 24.17 -15.42 -8.74
CA ARG A 118 25.17 -15.29 -9.81
C ARG A 118 24.53 -14.52 -10.95
N TRP A 119 25.18 -13.43 -11.33
CA TRP A 119 24.81 -12.64 -12.48
C TRP A 119 25.03 -13.44 -13.76
N ARG A 120 24.09 -13.29 -14.69
CA ARG A 120 24.09 -13.96 -15.98
C ARG A 120 23.71 -12.96 -17.06
N ILE A 121 24.23 -13.18 -18.26
CA ILE A 121 23.85 -12.46 -19.46
C ILE A 121 23.17 -13.41 -20.46
N ARG A 122 22.11 -12.97 -21.15
CA ARG A 122 21.54 -13.67 -22.30
C ARG A 122 21.23 -12.68 -23.42
N ALA A 123 21.48 -13.06 -24.67
CA ALA A 123 20.89 -12.37 -25.81
C ALA A 123 19.41 -12.72 -25.92
N VAL A 124 18.57 -11.76 -26.32
CA VAL A 124 17.12 -11.96 -26.47
C VAL A 124 16.71 -11.82 -27.93
N GLY A 125 17.04 -10.69 -28.57
CA GLY A 125 16.74 -10.43 -29.97
C GLY A 125 15.26 -10.25 -30.29
N GLN A 126 14.42 -9.95 -29.28
CA GLN A 126 12.99 -9.74 -29.49
C GLN A 126 12.73 -8.33 -30.02
N GLY A 127 12.24 -8.24 -31.26
CA GLY A 127 11.96 -6.99 -31.95
C GLY A 127 10.54 -6.46 -31.75
N TYR A 128 10.40 -5.14 -31.86
CA TYR A 128 9.18 -4.37 -31.69
C TYR A 128 9.01 -3.42 -32.87
N ARG A 129 8.09 -3.74 -33.78
CA ARG A 129 7.74 -2.86 -34.92
C ARG A 129 7.19 -1.50 -34.50
N GLY A 130 6.57 -1.45 -33.32
CA GLY A 130 6.08 -0.21 -32.71
C GLY A 130 7.18 0.71 -32.18
N GLY A 131 8.46 0.33 -32.28
CA GLY A 131 9.58 1.11 -31.77
C GLY A 131 9.67 1.05 -30.25
N ILE A 132 10.41 2.00 -29.67
CA ILE A 132 10.67 2.02 -28.23
C ILE A 132 9.39 2.13 -27.41
N ALA A 133 8.35 2.79 -27.91
CA ALA A 133 7.05 2.87 -27.24
C ALA A 133 6.43 1.49 -26.99
N ALA A 134 6.51 0.59 -27.99
CA ALA A 134 5.99 -0.77 -27.85
C ALA A 134 6.88 -1.63 -26.92
N ALA A 135 8.19 -1.46 -26.99
CA ALA A 135 9.12 -2.18 -26.11
C ALA A 135 8.99 -1.71 -24.64
N ALA A 136 8.84 -0.40 -24.43
CA ALA A 136 8.64 0.20 -23.13
C ALA A 136 7.34 -0.26 -22.48
N ALA A 137 6.27 -0.32 -23.28
CA ALA A 137 4.99 -0.84 -22.84
C ALA A 137 5.10 -2.30 -22.38
N ASP A 138 5.81 -3.16 -23.12
CA ASP A 138 6.03 -4.56 -22.74
C ASP A 138 6.91 -4.69 -21.47
N LEU A 139 7.87 -3.80 -21.29
CA LEU A 139 8.76 -3.78 -20.12
C LEU A 139 8.17 -3.05 -18.90
N GLY A 140 6.97 -2.48 -19.03
CA GLY A 140 6.26 -1.84 -17.92
C GLY A 140 6.82 -0.47 -17.52
N PHE A 141 7.42 0.28 -18.46
CA PHE A 141 7.78 1.68 -18.25
C PHE A 141 7.16 2.57 -19.33
N THR A 142 6.96 3.84 -19.00
CA THR A 142 6.64 4.86 -20.00
C THR A 142 7.94 5.36 -20.59
N ALA A 143 8.23 4.99 -21.83
CA ALA A 143 9.26 5.70 -22.58
C ALA A 143 8.76 7.13 -22.78
N ASP A 144 9.62 8.09 -22.51
CA ASP A 144 9.41 9.42 -23.06
C ASP A 144 9.49 9.29 -24.58
N THR A 145 8.31 9.27 -25.21
CA THR A 145 8.16 9.41 -26.66
C THR A 145 7.95 10.86 -27.01
N THR A 146 8.07 11.81 -26.06
CA THR A 146 8.48 13.14 -26.51
C THR A 146 9.76 12.85 -27.26
N ASP A 147 9.63 13.08 -28.54
CA ASP A 147 10.73 13.05 -29.45
C ASP A 147 11.70 14.04 -28.79
N ARG A 148 12.70 13.56 -28.02
CA ARG A 148 13.90 14.35 -27.74
C ARG A 148 14.42 14.90 -29.08
N ARG A 149 14.13 14.16 -30.15
CA ARG A 149 14.09 14.60 -31.53
C ARG A 149 12.76 15.24 -31.98
N GLY A 150 12.27 16.33 -31.39
CA GLY A 150 11.01 17.05 -31.73
C GLY A 150 10.41 16.86 -33.15
N PRO A 151 9.08 16.99 -33.29
CA PRO A 151 8.21 16.34 -34.28
C PRO A 151 8.88 15.95 -35.59
N ALA A 152 8.74 14.67 -35.98
CA ALA A 152 9.13 14.04 -37.25
C ALA A 152 9.01 14.93 -38.51
N HIS A 153 9.90 15.89 -38.61
CA HIS A 153 10.30 16.50 -39.85
C HIS A 153 11.34 15.59 -40.45
N THR A 154 11.18 15.31 -41.74
CA THR A 154 12.13 14.58 -42.60
C THR A 154 13.54 14.72 -42.03
N PRO A 155 14.20 13.64 -41.56
CA PRO A 155 15.48 13.76 -40.90
C PRO A 155 16.37 14.61 -41.80
N SER A 156 16.74 15.79 -41.30
CA SER A 156 17.76 16.58 -41.96
C SER A 156 18.95 15.65 -42.08
N ALA A 157 19.34 15.29 -43.30
CA ALA A 157 20.40 14.33 -43.56
C ALA A 157 21.79 14.82 -43.10
N ALA A 158 21.84 15.97 -42.42
CA ALA A 158 23.05 16.54 -41.86
C ALA A 158 23.49 15.73 -40.63
N THR A 159 24.70 15.19 -40.71
CA THR A 159 25.37 14.54 -39.59
C THR A 159 25.74 15.58 -38.51
N LEU A 160 26.01 15.16 -37.27
CA LEU A 160 26.49 16.06 -36.22
C LEU A 160 27.71 16.92 -36.67
N PRO A 161 28.74 16.38 -37.34
CA PRO A 161 29.81 17.18 -37.92
C PRO A 161 29.34 18.24 -38.93
N ASP A 162 28.36 17.92 -39.77
CA ASP A 162 27.80 18.87 -40.73
C ASP A 162 27.03 20.00 -40.03
N LEU A 163 26.27 19.67 -38.99
CA LEU A 163 25.55 20.66 -38.17
C LEU A 163 26.53 21.58 -37.43
N ARG A 164 27.57 21.03 -36.81
CA ARG A 164 28.63 21.82 -36.16
C ARG A 164 29.32 22.77 -37.15
N ARG A 165 29.69 22.26 -38.33
CA ARG A 165 30.29 23.08 -39.40
C ARG A 165 29.34 24.18 -39.87
N THR A 166 28.06 23.86 -40.04
CA THR A 166 27.03 24.82 -40.44
C THR A 166 26.86 25.93 -39.40
N VAL A 167 26.79 25.57 -38.12
CA VAL A 167 26.76 26.52 -37.00
C VAL A 167 28.00 27.40 -36.99
N ASP A 168 29.20 26.86 -37.20
CA ASP A 168 30.45 27.63 -37.23
C ASP A 168 30.56 28.57 -38.43
N GLU A 169 30.07 28.16 -39.60
CA GLU A 169 29.98 28.99 -40.81
C GLU A 169 28.95 30.12 -40.64
N LEU A 170 27.77 29.82 -40.10
CA LEU A 170 26.72 30.81 -39.81
C LEU A 170 27.16 31.77 -38.70
N GLN A 171 27.81 31.29 -37.65
CA GLN A 171 28.31 32.12 -36.54
C GLN A 171 29.31 33.17 -37.03
N ARG A 172 30.26 32.76 -37.89
CA ARG A 172 31.24 33.68 -38.49
C ARG A 172 30.58 34.67 -39.45
N SER A 173 29.63 34.22 -40.25
CA SER A 173 28.95 35.07 -41.23
C SER A 173 28.01 36.07 -40.54
N ALA A 174 27.27 35.64 -39.52
CA ALA A 174 26.36 36.45 -38.74
C ALA A 174 27.07 37.56 -37.94
N ALA A 175 28.35 37.37 -37.60
CA ALA A 175 29.16 38.42 -36.97
C ALA A 175 29.33 39.66 -37.85
N THR A 176 29.29 39.51 -39.18
CA THR A 176 29.34 40.62 -40.15
C THR A 176 28.01 40.91 -40.83
N ASN A 177 27.06 39.97 -40.78
CA ASN A 177 25.73 40.11 -41.36
C ASN A 177 24.63 39.66 -40.36
N PRO A 178 24.11 40.57 -39.53
CA PRO A 178 23.07 40.25 -38.54
C PRO A 178 21.78 39.65 -39.13
N GLU A 179 21.51 39.78 -40.43
CA GLU A 179 20.35 39.17 -41.09
C GLU A 179 20.38 37.63 -41.05
N LEU A 180 21.54 37.02 -40.81
CA LEU A 180 21.72 35.56 -40.68
C LEU A 180 21.51 35.03 -39.25
N LEU A 181 21.20 35.90 -38.28
CA LEU A 181 20.96 35.47 -36.89
C LEU A 181 19.79 34.48 -36.76
N PRO A 182 18.65 34.60 -37.49
CA PRO A 182 17.58 33.61 -37.45
C PRO A 182 18.02 32.22 -37.92
N ASP A 183 18.80 32.15 -39.01
CA ASP A 183 19.34 30.88 -39.53
C ASP A 183 20.31 30.24 -38.53
N LEU A 184 21.16 31.06 -37.88
CA LEU A 184 22.05 30.60 -36.81
C LEU A 184 21.27 30.04 -35.62
N ALA A 185 20.19 30.71 -35.19
CA ALA A 185 19.35 30.22 -34.09
C ALA A 185 18.71 28.86 -34.44
N ALA A 186 18.15 28.73 -35.65
CA ALA A 186 17.57 27.47 -36.10
C ALA A 186 18.60 26.34 -36.19
N ALA A 187 19.81 26.63 -36.70
CA ALA A 187 20.89 25.66 -36.77
C ALA A 187 21.39 25.22 -35.39
N LEU A 188 21.45 26.14 -34.41
CA LEU A 188 21.80 25.83 -33.03
C LEU A 188 20.73 24.95 -32.37
N ILE A 189 19.44 25.27 -32.51
CA ILE A 189 18.34 24.44 -31.97
C ILE A 189 18.39 23.03 -32.56
N GLU A 190 18.59 22.91 -33.87
CA GLU A 190 18.70 21.60 -34.52
C GLU A 190 19.92 20.81 -34.02
N LEU A 191 21.07 21.48 -33.83
CA LEU A 191 22.25 20.85 -33.23
C LEU A 191 21.99 20.41 -31.79
N THR A 192 21.38 21.26 -30.95
CA THR A 192 20.98 20.92 -29.57
C THR A 192 20.11 19.66 -29.55
N ARG A 193 19.05 19.65 -30.37
CA ARG A 193 18.12 18.52 -30.48
C ARG A 193 18.82 17.23 -30.92
N ARG A 194 19.81 17.34 -31.83
CA ARG A 194 20.63 16.21 -32.25
C ARG A 194 21.62 15.75 -31.18
N LEU A 195 22.15 16.64 -30.36
CA LEU A 195 23.04 16.29 -29.25
C LEU A 195 22.28 15.61 -28.11
N ASP A 196 21.11 16.14 -27.75
CA ASP A 196 20.19 15.53 -26.79
C ASP A 196 19.76 14.13 -27.23
N ALA A 197 19.57 13.93 -28.53
CA ALA A 197 19.24 12.64 -29.11
C ALA A 197 20.38 11.61 -29.13
N GLU A 198 21.61 12.04 -28.85
CA GLU A 198 22.80 11.20 -28.63
C GLU A 198 23.25 11.32 -27.16
N ASP A 199 22.37 11.84 -26.29
CA ASP A 199 22.57 12.08 -24.85
C ASP A 199 23.86 12.85 -24.47
N ASP A 200 24.38 13.71 -25.35
CA ASP A 200 25.43 14.66 -25.00
C ASP A 200 24.83 15.88 -24.30
N THR A 201 24.33 15.70 -23.07
CA THR A 201 23.65 16.74 -22.28
C THR A 201 24.53 17.97 -22.06
N VAL A 202 25.84 17.77 -21.89
CA VAL A 202 26.79 18.87 -21.68
C VAL A 202 26.83 19.77 -22.90
N GLU A 203 26.98 19.19 -24.09
CA GLU A 203 27.03 19.99 -25.30
C GLU A 203 25.66 20.50 -25.74
N ALA A 204 24.58 19.74 -25.52
CA ALA A 204 23.22 20.21 -25.70
C ALA A 204 22.96 21.46 -24.85
N ALA A 205 23.34 21.46 -23.58
CA ALA A 205 23.23 22.64 -22.72
C ALA A 205 24.00 23.84 -23.29
N LEU A 206 25.27 23.66 -23.67
CA LEU A 206 26.09 24.74 -24.23
C LEU A 206 25.54 25.30 -25.54
N THR A 207 25.03 24.41 -26.41
CA THR A 207 24.45 24.79 -27.70
C THR A 207 23.11 25.50 -27.50
N SER A 208 22.31 25.04 -26.53
CA SER A 208 21.06 25.67 -26.12
C SER A 208 21.31 27.06 -25.50
N GLU A 209 22.31 27.23 -24.64
CA GLU A 209 22.70 28.54 -24.09
C GLU A 209 23.05 29.53 -25.23
N ARG A 210 23.75 29.07 -26.27
CA ARG A 210 24.05 29.89 -27.45
C ARG A 210 22.78 30.23 -28.24
N ALA A 211 21.87 29.26 -28.43
CA ALA A 211 20.59 29.49 -29.10
C ALA A 211 19.75 30.53 -28.36
N VAL A 212 19.61 30.40 -27.03
CA VAL A 212 18.94 31.36 -26.15
C VAL A 212 19.55 32.76 -26.30
N ALA A 213 20.88 32.87 -26.35
CA ALA A 213 21.56 34.17 -26.49
C ALA A 213 21.31 34.84 -27.86
N VAL A 214 21.22 34.06 -28.94
CA VAL A 214 20.89 34.58 -30.27
C VAL A 214 19.40 34.97 -30.34
N LEU A 215 18.52 34.11 -29.83
CA LEU A 215 17.08 34.36 -29.78
C LEU A 215 16.72 35.57 -28.91
N ALA A 216 17.44 35.81 -27.82
CA ALA A 216 17.25 37.01 -26.99
C ALA A 216 17.50 38.30 -27.79
N LYS A 217 18.52 38.33 -28.66
CA LYS A 217 18.80 39.48 -29.53
C LYS A 217 17.69 39.65 -30.57
N LEU A 218 17.30 38.57 -31.22
CA LEU A 218 16.22 38.58 -32.22
C LEU A 218 14.87 38.99 -31.60
N ALA A 219 14.55 38.53 -30.41
CA ALA A 219 13.33 38.87 -29.69
C ALA A 219 13.33 40.33 -29.21
N ALA A 220 14.50 40.94 -28.95
CA ALA A 220 14.58 42.36 -28.63
C ALA A 220 14.23 43.25 -29.84
N ASP A 221 14.65 42.86 -31.05
CA ASP A 221 14.41 43.62 -32.28
C ASP A 221 13.03 43.32 -32.90
N GLN A 222 12.63 42.05 -32.90
CA GLN A 222 11.38 41.54 -33.48
C GLN A 222 10.62 40.64 -32.49
N PRO A 223 10.03 41.21 -31.43
CA PRO A 223 9.39 40.43 -30.36
C PRO A 223 8.27 39.52 -30.85
N GLY A 224 7.51 39.96 -31.87
CA GLY A 224 6.38 39.21 -32.42
C GLY A 224 6.76 37.89 -33.06
N GLU A 225 7.99 37.80 -33.60
CA GLU A 225 8.44 36.63 -34.37
C GLU A 225 9.25 35.67 -33.50
N PHE A 226 10.10 36.18 -32.60
CA PHE A 226 11.11 35.36 -31.92
C PHE A 226 10.89 35.14 -30.41
N GLU A 227 10.03 35.90 -29.72
CA GLU A 227 9.80 35.66 -28.28
C GLU A 227 9.28 34.24 -27.99
N GLY A 228 8.46 33.69 -28.88
CA GLY A 228 7.93 32.34 -28.74
C GLY A 228 9.04 31.27 -28.79
N SER A 229 9.88 31.31 -29.82
CA SER A 229 11.03 30.39 -29.95
C SER A 229 12.03 30.59 -28.83
N TRP A 230 12.27 31.83 -28.41
CA TRP A 230 13.13 32.15 -27.27
C TRP A 230 12.64 31.50 -25.97
N ALA A 231 11.35 31.58 -25.69
CA ALA A 231 10.77 31.01 -24.48
C ALA A 231 10.74 29.47 -24.49
N ILE A 232 10.47 28.84 -25.64
CA ILE A 232 10.58 27.38 -25.79
C ILE A 232 12.01 26.93 -25.52
N GLU A 233 13.00 27.61 -26.11
CA GLU A 233 14.40 27.23 -25.92
C GLU A 233 14.90 27.49 -24.50
N LEU A 234 14.42 28.54 -23.82
CA LEU A 234 14.63 28.74 -22.39
C LEU A 234 14.07 27.58 -21.54
N CYS A 235 12.95 26.98 -21.96
CA CYS A 235 12.38 25.80 -21.29
C CYS A 235 13.32 24.60 -21.41
N ASN A 236 13.78 24.31 -22.64
CA ASN A 236 14.69 23.21 -22.96
C ASN A 236 16.03 23.37 -22.23
N LEU A 237 16.60 24.57 -22.26
CA LEU A 237 17.80 24.90 -21.50
C LEU A 237 17.61 24.61 -20.00
N GLY A 238 16.46 24.95 -19.44
CA GLY A 238 16.14 24.64 -18.04
C GLY A 238 16.06 23.13 -17.73
N VAL A 239 15.82 22.27 -18.72
CA VAL A 239 15.92 20.80 -18.57
C VAL A 239 17.38 20.38 -18.54
N TYR A 240 18.17 20.77 -19.54
CA TYR A 240 19.59 20.38 -19.60
C TYR A 240 20.41 20.91 -18.42
N LEU A 241 20.15 22.15 -17.98
CA LEU A 241 20.79 22.71 -16.80
C LEU A 241 20.45 21.95 -15.52
N PHE A 242 19.24 21.39 -15.43
CA PHE A 242 18.85 20.57 -14.29
C PHE A 242 19.58 19.23 -14.29
N GLU A 243 19.68 18.57 -15.44
CA GLU A 243 20.44 17.32 -15.58
C GLU A 243 21.94 17.50 -15.29
N LEU A 244 22.46 18.72 -15.45
CA LEU A 244 23.82 19.11 -15.06
C LEU A 244 23.92 19.64 -13.61
N ASP A 245 22.94 19.36 -12.75
CA ASP A 245 22.85 19.79 -11.34
C ASP A 245 22.90 21.31 -11.12
N ARG A 246 22.60 22.12 -12.15
CA ARG A 246 22.59 23.60 -12.07
C ARG A 246 21.19 24.14 -11.73
N PHE A 247 20.67 23.72 -10.57
CA PHE A 247 19.27 23.91 -10.16
C PHE A 247 18.78 25.36 -10.12
N ASP A 248 19.55 26.28 -9.54
CA ASP A 248 19.14 27.69 -9.42
C ASP A 248 18.96 28.36 -10.78
N THR A 249 19.90 28.11 -11.70
CA THR A 249 19.83 28.64 -13.06
C THR A 249 18.77 27.94 -13.90
N ALA A 250 18.57 26.63 -13.71
CA ALA A 250 17.47 25.91 -14.33
C ALA A 250 16.13 26.53 -13.93
N LEU A 251 15.92 26.78 -12.64
CA LEU A 251 14.71 27.42 -12.12
C LEU A 251 14.49 28.83 -12.68
N GLU A 252 15.54 29.63 -12.82
CA GLU A 252 15.46 30.97 -13.41
C GLU A 252 15.01 30.92 -14.87
N HIS A 253 15.65 30.08 -15.70
CA HIS A 253 15.31 29.93 -17.11
C HIS A 253 13.89 29.38 -17.32
N THR A 254 13.49 28.35 -16.55
CA THR A 254 12.14 27.79 -16.63
C THR A 254 11.07 28.81 -16.19
N ARG A 255 11.34 29.62 -15.15
CA ARG A 255 10.42 30.70 -14.76
C ARG A 255 10.29 31.76 -15.86
N HIS A 256 11.42 32.18 -16.43
CA HIS A 256 11.41 33.17 -17.49
C HIS A 256 10.68 32.68 -18.75
N SER A 257 10.86 31.40 -19.12
CA SER A 257 10.11 30.72 -20.16
C SER A 257 8.60 30.79 -19.93
N ALA A 258 8.13 30.38 -18.74
CA ALA A 258 6.69 30.40 -18.40
C ALA A 258 6.09 31.81 -18.47
N GLU A 259 6.81 32.84 -18.02
CA GLU A 259 6.35 34.24 -18.07
C GLU A 259 6.18 34.77 -19.50
N ILE A 260 7.10 34.44 -20.40
CA ILE A 260 6.99 34.83 -21.82
C ILE A 260 5.86 34.06 -22.49
N LEU A 261 5.78 32.75 -22.25
CA LEU A 261 4.75 31.88 -22.83
C LEU A 261 3.35 32.28 -22.36
N GLU A 262 3.15 32.72 -21.11
CA GLU A 262 1.85 33.21 -20.65
C GLU A 262 1.40 34.46 -21.43
N ARG A 263 2.32 35.41 -21.68
CA ARG A 263 2.02 36.60 -22.50
C ARG A 263 1.70 36.23 -23.95
N ARG A 264 2.43 35.27 -24.52
CA ARG A 264 2.26 34.84 -25.92
C ARG A 264 0.98 34.01 -26.11
N ALA A 265 0.66 33.14 -25.17
CA ALA A 265 -0.58 32.38 -25.15
C ALA A 265 -1.82 33.27 -25.03
N ALA A 266 -1.72 34.45 -24.40
CA ALA A 266 -2.81 35.41 -24.38
C ALA A 266 -3.15 36.01 -25.76
N THR A 267 -2.16 36.06 -26.68
CA THR A 267 -2.33 36.60 -28.04
C THR A 267 -2.50 35.53 -29.11
N ASP A 268 -1.91 34.35 -28.92
CA ASP A 268 -1.93 33.22 -29.86
C ASP A 268 -2.03 31.89 -29.08
N PRO A 269 -3.23 31.55 -28.55
CA PRO A 269 -3.41 30.39 -27.69
C PRO A 269 -3.09 29.06 -28.39
N ASP A 270 -3.51 28.90 -29.63
CA ASP A 270 -3.36 27.63 -30.36
C ASP A 270 -1.88 27.24 -30.52
N ARG A 271 -0.98 28.22 -30.65
CA ARG A 271 0.46 27.97 -30.76
C ARG A 271 1.17 27.77 -29.42
N TYR A 272 0.75 28.47 -28.36
CA TYR A 272 1.55 28.57 -27.12
C TYR A 272 0.96 27.90 -25.88
N LEU A 273 -0.30 27.45 -25.90
CA LEU A 273 -0.88 26.77 -24.72
C LEU A 273 -0.16 25.44 -24.38
N GLY A 274 0.20 24.65 -25.39
CA GLY A 274 0.98 23.42 -25.19
C GLY A 274 2.35 23.68 -24.56
N PRO A 275 3.21 24.50 -25.18
CA PRO A 275 4.50 24.90 -24.61
C PRO A 275 4.40 25.52 -23.20
N LEU A 276 3.39 26.36 -22.96
CA LEU A 276 3.13 26.94 -21.64
C LEU A 276 2.82 25.87 -20.60
N ALA A 277 1.97 24.88 -20.95
CA ALA A 277 1.66 23.77 -20.05
C ALA A 277 2.91 22.97 -19.67
N THR A 278 3.80 22.70 -20.64
CA THR A 278 5.09 22.04 -20.39
C THR A 278 6.00 22.87 -19.49
N ALA A 279 6.17 24.16 -19.79
CA ALA A 279 7.00 25.07 -18.98
C ALA A 279 6.51 25.18 -17.53
N LEU A 280 5.19 25.20 -17.32
CA LEU A 280 4.60 25.24 -15.98
C LEU A 280 4.76 23.92 -15.21
N SER A 281 4.67 22.77 -15.89
CA SER A 281 4.98 21.47 -15.29
C SER A 281 6.46 21.43 -14.86
N ASN A 282 7.38 21.82 -15.75
CA ASN A 282 8.80 21.89 -15.44
C ASN A 282 9.08 22.87 -14.29
N LEU A 283 8.43 24.05 -14.27
CA LEU A 283 8.58 25.01 -13.19
C LEU A 283 8.15 24.43 -11.84
N SER A 284 7.07 23.64 -11.82
CA SER A 284 6.65 22.92 -10.61
C SER A 284 7.73 21.95 -10.15
N TYR A 285 8.25 21.09 -11.04
CA TYR A 285 9.35 20.18 -10.72
C TYR A 285 10.57 20.92 -10.17
N ARG A 286 11.04 21.97 -10.84
CA ARG A 286 12.19 22.75 -10.38
C ARG A 286 11.96 23.40 -9.01
N LEU A 287 10.75 23.89 -8.73
CA LEU A 287 10.41 24.42 -7.42
C LEU A 287 10.43 23.34 -6.34
N VAL A 288 9.94 22.14 -6.66
CA VAL A 288 10.04 20.96 -5.79
C VAL A 288 11.50 20.62 -5.48
N ASP A 289 12.36 20.56 -6.49
CA ASP A 289 13.76 20.15 -6.37
C ASP A 289 14.58 21.11 -5.48
N VAL A 290 14.28 22.41 -5.53
CA VAL A 290 14.88 23.40 -4.63
C VAL A 290 14.19 23.52 -3.27
N GLY A 291 13.27 22.59 -2.94
CA GLY A 291 12.56 22.54 -1.65
C GLY A 291 11.44 23.56 -1.47
N ARG A 292 10.97 24.21 -2.54
CA ARG A 292 9.89 25.23 -2.53
C ARG A 292 8.53 24.63 -2.93
N GLU A 293 8.13 23.56 -2.25
CA GLU A 293 6.99 22.72 -2.62
C GLU A 293 5.63 23.45 -2.59
N THR A 294 5.42 24.37 -1.65
CA THR A 294 4.18 25.17 -1.58
C THR A 294 4.03 26.07 -2.80
N GLU A 295 5.13 26.60 -3.33
CA GLU A 295 5.13 27.46 -4.52
C GLU A 295 4.96 26.65 -5.81
N ALA A 296 5.36 25.37 -5.79
CA ALA A 296 5.20 24.45 -6.91
C ALA A 296 3.73 24.12 -7.25
N LEU A 297 2.79 24.37 -6.33
CA LEU A 297 1.38 24.02 -6.50
C LEU A 297 0.70 24.82 -7.60
N ALA A 298 0.89 26.15 -7.61
CA ALA A 298 0.22 27.01 -8.58
C ALA A 298 0.63 26.70 -10.04
N PRO A 299 1.91 26.50 -10.37
CA PRO A 299 2.33 26.11 -11.71
C PRO A 299 1.73 24.77 -12.17
N VAL A 300 1.76 23.71 -11.34
CA VAL A 300 1.22 22.41 -11.76
C VAL A 300 -0.31 22.41 -11.87
N GLN A 301 -1.02 23.14 -10.99
CA GLN A 301 -2.47 23.34 -11.14
C GLN A 301 -2.80 24.07 -12.44
N ARG A 302 -2.04 25.12 -12.77
CA ARG A 302 -2.21 25.84 -14.02
C ARG A 302 -1.89 24.95 -15.23
N SER A 303 -0.82 24.16 -15.17
CA SER A 303 -0.47 23.18 -16.19
C SER A 303 -1.60 22.17 -16.41
N ALA A 304 -2.16 21.61 -15.35
CA ALA A 304 -3.30 20.69 -15.42
C ALA A 304 -4.51 21.33 -16.13
N GLN A 305 -4.88 22.56 -15.76
CA GLN A 305 -5.98 23.29 -16.43
C GLN A 305 -5.74 23.49 -17.93
N LEU A 306 -4.50 23.80 -18.33
CA LEU A 306 -4.17 23.97 -19.74
C LEU A 306 -4.23 22.64 -20.49
N ARG A 307 -3.71 21.56 -19.89
CA ARG A 307 -3.79 20.22 -20.49
C ARG A 307 -5.21 19.69 -20.56
N GLU A 308 -6.08 20.02 -19.60
CA GLU A 308 -7.52 19.74 -19.68
C GLU A 308 -8.16 20.44 -20.88
N HIS A 309 -7.82 21.71 -21.11
CA HIS A 309 -8.32 22.45 -22.26
C HIS A 309 -7.84 21.85 -23.59
N LEU A 310 -6.57 21.43 -23.66
CA LEU A 310 -5.99 20.80 -24.84
C LEU A 310 -6.58 19.41 -25.10
N ALA A 311 -6.68 18.56 -24.07
CA ALA A 311 -7.27 17.23 -24.17
C ALA A 311 -8.76 17.26 -24.52
N ALA A 312 -9.49 18.30 -24.13
CA ALA A 312 -10.89 18.47 -24.56
C ALA A 312 -11.04 18.73 -26.06
N ARG A 313 -10.02 19.29 -26.73
CA ARG A 313 -10.00 19.57 -28.17
C ARG A 313 -9.41 18.42 -28.98
N ASP A 314 -8.36 17.80 -28.46
CA ASP A 314 -7.64 16.69 -29.08
C ASP A 314 -7.18 15.69 -28.01
N PRO A 315 -8.07 14.75 -27.60
CA PRO A 315 -7.75 13.75 -26.59
C PRO A 315 -6.59 12.84 -27.00
N ASP A 316 -6.52 12.45 -28.28
CA ASP A 316 -5.54 11.47 -28.77
C ASP A 316 -4.10 11.96 -28.58
N THR A 317 -3.87 13.27 -28.74
CA THR A 317 -2.55 13.88 -28.55
C THR A 317 -2.25 14.24 -27.09
N HIS A 318 -3.26 14.66 -26.31
CA HIS A 318 -3.01 15.35 -25.03
C HIS A 318 -3.49 14.63 -23.77
N LEU A 319 -4.23 13.52 -23.89
CA LEU A 319 -4.78 12.83 -22.71
C LEU A 319 -3.69 12.21 -21.83
N GLN A 320 -2.67 11.59 -22.41
CA GLN A 320 -1.56 10.99 -21.66
C GLN A 320 -0.78 12.05 -20.86
N ASP A 321 -0.51 13.17 -21.52
CA ASP A 321 0.10 14.36 -20.95
C ASP A 321 -0.69 14.90 -19.75
N LEU A 322 -2.01 14.95 -19.87
CA LEU A 322 -2.90 15.33 -18.77
C LEU A 322 -2.78 14.33 -17.61
N VAL A 323 -2.80 13.02 -17.88
CA VAL A 323 -2.63 11.98 -16.84
C VAL A 323 -1.32 12.17 -16.07
N VAL A 324 -0.19 12.38 -16.76
CA VAL A 324 1.13 12.61 -16.13
C VAL A 324 1.09 13.85 -15.24
N THR A 325 0.53 14.97 -15.72
CA THR A 325 0.41 16.19 -14.91
C THR A 325 -0.52 16.00 -13.71
N MET A 326 -1.59 15.20 -13.83
CA MET A 326 -2.49 14.90 -12.72
C MET A 326 -1.83 14.03 -11.64
N VAL A 327 -1.02 13.04 -12.03
CA VAL A 327 -0.18 12.27 -11.09
C VAL A 327 0.76 13.20 -10.33
N SER A 328 1.41 14.13 -11.03
CA SER A 328 2.32 15.11 -10.46
C SER A 328 1.62 16.04 -9.46
N LEU A 329 0.46 16.60 -9.85
CA LEU A 329 -0.36 17.45 -9.00
C LEU A 329 -0.81 16.72 -7.73
N ARG A 330 -1.27 15.47 -7.86
CA ARG A 330 -1.69 14.65 -6.71
C ARG A 330 -0.53 14.36 -5.75
N GLY A 331 0.63 13.98 -6.29
CA GLY A 331 1.83 13.72 -5.50
C GLY A 331 2.25 14.95 -4.70
N LEU A 332 2.23 16.13 -5.34
CA LEU A 332 2.53 17.38 -4.68
C LEU A 332 1.52 17.69 -3.58
N LEU A 333 0.21 17.66 -3.87
CA LEU A 333 -0.87 17.91 -2.90
C LEU A 333 -0.75 17.01 -1.67
N ALA A 334 -0.44 15.72 -1.86
CA ALA A 334 -0.22 14.79 -0.77
C ALA A 334 0.97 15.21 0.11
N ARG A 335 2.10 15.60 -0.52
CA ARG A 335 3.32 15.99 0.20
C ARG A 335 3.17 17.31 0.98
N ILE A 336 2.43 18.28 0.44
CA ILE A 336 2.11 19.52 1.15
C ILE A 336 0.94 19.40 2.15
N GLY A 337 0.38 18.18 2.34
CA GLY A 337 -0.65 17.89 3.34
C GLY A 337 -2.09 18.21 2.92
N HIS A 338 -2.35 18.54 1.65
CA HIS A 338 -3.68 18.77 1.11
C HIS A 338 -4.35 17.45 0.70
N ILE A 339 -4.59 16.58 1.68
CA ILE A 339 -5.00 15.18 1.47
C ILE A 339 -6.33 15.04 0.73
N ASP A 340 -7.37 15.80 1.09
CA ASP A 340 -8.69 15.69 0.44
C ASP A 340 -8.61 16.03 -1.06
N GLN A 341 -7.84 17.05 -1.41
CA GLN A 341 -7.60 17.41 -2.82
C GLN A 341 -6.78 16.33 -3.53
N ALA A 342 -5.79 15.74 -2.86
CA ALA A 342 -5.01 14.64 -3.43
C ALA A 342 -5.91 13.42 -3.77
N ILE A 343 -6.93 13.12 -2.96
CA ILE A 343 -7.92 12.08 -3.25
C ILE A 343 -8.75 12.44 -4.48
N GLU A 344 -9.26 13.68 -4.56
CA GLU A 344 -10.05 14.15 -5.71
C GLU A 344 -9.26 14.01 -7.02
N ILE A 345 -7.97 14.42 -7.00
CA ILE A 345 -7.10 14.27 -8.16
C ILE A 345 -6.78 12.80 -8.46
N ALA A 346 -6.66 11.93 -7.45
CA ALA A 346 -6.48 10.49 -7.67
C ALA A 346 -7.69 9.85 -8.38
N TYR A 347 -8.92 10.17 -7.96
CA TYR A 347 -10.14 9.73 -8.65
C TYR A 347 -10.18 10.24 -10.09
N ARG A 348 -9.87 11.53 -10.28
CA ARG A 348 -9.88 12.13 -11.61
C ARG A 348 -8.81 11.50 -12.53
N THR A 349 -7.64 11.18 -11.99
CA THR A 349 -6.57 10.49 -12.73
C THR A 349 -7.03 9.11 -13.19
N ALA A 350 -7.66 8.32 -12.31
CA ALA A 350 -8.21 7.01 -12.68
C ALA A 350 -9.25 7.13 -13.80
N GLN A 351 -10.19 8.09 -13.71
CA GLN A 351 -11.19 8.35 -14.75
C GLN A 351 -10.59 8.80 -16.09
N LEU A 352 -9.47 9.52 -16.07
CA LEU A 352 -8.76 9.90 -17.30
C LEU A 352 -8.07 8.70 -17.94
N THR A 353 -7.51 7.79 -17.14
CA THR A 353 -6.92 6.54 -17.68
C THR A 353 -7.97 5.58 -18.25
N ASP A 354 -9.23 5.69 -17.84
CA ASP A 354 -10.34 4.97 -18.48
C ASP A 354 -10.57 5.42 -19.94
N GLN A 355 -10.19 6.65 -20.28
CA GLN A 355 -10.37 7.23 -21.62
C GLN A 355 -9.24 6.89 -22.59
N LEU A 356 -8.07 6.42 -22.11
CA LEU A 356 -6.92 6.04 -22.95
C LEU A 356 -7.16 4.75 -23.77
N GLY A 357 -8.27 4.05 -23.52
CA GLY A 357 -8.60 2.77 -24.15
C GLY A 357 -7.75 1.59 -23.65
N ASP A 358 -8.23 0.36 -23.88
CA ASP A 358 -7.57 -0.86 -23.37
C ASP A 358 -6.66 -1.55 -24.41
N GLY A 359 -6.62 -1.00 -25.62
CA GLY A 359 -5.94 -1.62 -26.77
C GLY A 359 -4.41 -1.63 -26.65
N GLN A 360 -3.83 -0.70 -25.89
CA GLN A 360 -2.39 -0.59 -25.71
C GLN A 360 -1.97 -0.98 -24.29
N VAL A 361 -0.84 -1.69 -24.17
CA VAL A 361 -0.28 -2.07 -22.86
C VAL A 361 0.06 -0.82 -22.03
N GLY A 362 0.59 0.24 -22.66
CA GLY A 362 0.89 1.51 -21.98
C GLY A 362 -0.32 2.15 -21.31
N SER A 363 -1.48 2.16 -21.97
CA SER A 363 -2.74 2.66 -21.38
C SER A 363 -3.18 1.83 -20.18
N ARG A 364 -3.06 0.50 -20.27
CA ARG A 364 -3.38 -0.42 -19.16
C ARG A 364 -2.41 -0.25 -17.98
N VAL A 365 -1.13 -0.01 -18.23
CA VAL A 365 -0.13 0.30 -17.19
C VAL A 365 -0.41 1.66 -16.54
N ALA A 366 -0.79 2.68 -17.31
CA ALA A 366 -1.21 3.96 -16.75
C ALA A 366 -2.42 3.80 -15.82
N ARG A 367 -3.43 3.01 -16.23
CA ARG A 367 -4.58 2.68 -15.39
C ARG A 367 -4.20 1.88 -14.15
N LEU A 368 -3.34 0.86 -14.29
CA LEU A 368 -2.81 0.07 -13.18
C LEU A 368 -2.20 0.99 -12.10
N ASN A 369 -1.34 1.91 -12.51
CA ASN A 369 -0.65 2.83 -11.61
C ASN A 369 -1.61 3.84 -10.98
N ALA A 370 -2.56 4.39 -11.75
CA ALA A 370 -3.57 5.31 -11.21
C ALA A 370 -4.43 4.64 -10.12
N LEU A 371 -4.83 3.38 -10.34
CA LEU A 371 -5.64 2.62 -9.38
C LEU A 371 -4.84 2.21 -8.14
N ASP A 372 -3.58 1.78 -8.28
CA ASP A 372 -2.68 1.51 -7.13
C ASP A 372 -2.62 2.72 -6.19
N GLN A 373 -2.38 3.90 -6.77
CA GLN A 373 -2.28 5.14 -6.01
C GLN A 373 -3.60 5.53 -5.33
N LEU A 374 -4.73 5.41 -6.03
CA LEU A 374 -6.05 5.70 -5.47
C LEU A 374 -6.39 4.75 -4.31
N VAL A 375 -6.23 3.45 -4.51
CA VAL A 375 -6.52 2.42 -3.49
C VAL A 375 -5.62 2.60 -2.27
N THR A 376 -4.31 2.77 -2.48
CA THR A 376 -3.35 2.97 -1.38
C THR A 376 -3.72 4.18 -0.51
N VAL A 377 -4.15 5.29 -1.12
CA VAL A 377 -4.60 6.47 -0.38
C VAL A 377 -5.87 6.19 0.41
N LEU A 378 -6.88 5.56 -0.21
CA LEU A 378 -8.16 5.29 0.46
C LEU A 378 -8.00 4.35 1.65
N ILE A 379 -7.17 3.30 1.53
CA ILE A 379 -6.82 2.40 2.63
C ILE A 379 -6.07 3.17 3.74
N GLY A 380 -5.07 3.98 3.38
CA GLY A 380 -4.31 4.78 4.34
C GLY A 380 -5.15 5.78 5.13
N LEU A 381 -6.27 6.24 4.57
CA LEU A 381 -7.23 7.13 5.22
C LEU A 381 -8.36 6.42 5.94
N ALA A 382 -8.29 5.08 6.06
CA ALA A 382 -9.33 4.26 6.64
C ALA A 382 -10.71 4.48 6.02
N ARG A 383 -10.75 4.63 4.68
CA ARG A 383 -11.97 4.69 3.86
C ARG A 383 -12.11 3.41 3.01
N PRO A 384 -12.30 2.24 3.64
CA PRO A 384 -12.26 0.97 2.92
C PRO A 384 -13.41 0.81 1.92
N ASP A 385 -14.60 1.29 2.25
CA ASP A 385 -15.78 1.17 1.37
C ASP A 385 -15.57 1.88 0.03
N ASP A 386 -14.92 3.04 0.06
CA ASP A 386 -14.57 3.81 -1.13
C ASP A 386 -13.45 3.14 -1.96
N ALA A 387 -12.65 2.27 -1.33
CA ALA A 387 -11.51 1.58 -1.95
C ALA A 387 -11.90 0.29 -2.69
N ILE A 388 -13.03 -0.34 -2.35
CA ILE A 388 -13.42 -1.67 -2.87
C ILE A 388 -13.55 -1.66 -4.40
N GLU A 389 -14.33 -0.75 -4.97
CA GLU A 389 -14.55 -0.69 -6.43
C GLU A 389 -13.26 -0.35 -7.21
N PRO A 390 -12.49 0.70 -6.82
CA PRO A 390 -11.17 0.92 -7.40
C PRO A 390 -10.23 -0.29 -7.29
N ALA A 391 -10.22 -1.01 -6.16
CA ALA A 391 -9.40 -2.19 -5.97
C ALA A 391 -9.85 -3.38 -6.85
N ARG A 392 -11.15 -3.56 -7.07
CA ARG A 392 -11.67 -4.55 -8.04
C ARG A 392 -11.21 -4.25 -9.46
N ASN A 393 -11.31 -2.98 -9.89
CA ASN A 393 -10.79 -2.55 -11.18
C ASN A 393 -9.28 -2.76 -11.28
N TRP A 394 -8.55 -2.51 -10.19
CA TRP A 394 -7.11 -2.70 -10.14
C TRP A 394 -6.72 -4.17 -10.33
N VAL A 395 -7.39 -5.08 -9.62
CA VAL A 395 -7.23 -6.53 -9.78
C VAL A 395 -7.52 -6.96 -11.22
N ALA A 396 -8.56 -6.42 -11.85
CA ALA A 396 -8.91 -6.77 -13.23
C ALA A 396 -7.82 -6.33 -14.22
N VAL A 397 -7.34 -5.09 -14.14
CA VAL A 397 -6.28 -4.55 -15.01
C VAL A 397 -4.96 -5.29 -14.79
N ALA A 398 -4.58 -5.51 -13.53
CA ALA A 398 -3.37 -6.24 -13.18
C ALA A 398 -3.42 -7.69 -13.65
N GLY A 399 -4.59 -8.34 -13.55
CA GLY A 399 -4.81 -9.69 -14.06
C GLY A 399 -4.67 -9.80 -15.58
N GLN A 400 -5.20 -8.83 -16.32
CA GLN A 400 -5.03 -8.76 -17.78
C GLN A 400 -3.55 -8.56 -18.16
N LEU A 401 -2.87 -7.62 -17.51
CA LEU A 401 -1.45 -7.38 -17.74
C LEU A 401 -0.60 -8.60 -17.40
N ALA A 402 -0.89 -9.29 -16.30
CA ALA A 402 -0.18 -10.49 -15.88
C ALA A 402 -0.43 -11.70 -16.81
N ALA A 403 -1.58 -11.75 -17.47
CA ALA A 403 -1.88 -12.76 -18.48
C ALA A 403 -1.07 -12.55 -19.77
N ASP A 404 -0.88 -11.29 -20.16
CA ASP A 404 -0.09 -10.93 -21.35
C ASP A 404 1.41 -11.00 -21.08
N ASN A 405 1.84 -10.53 -19.89
CA ASN A 405 3.24 -10.49 -19.49
C ASN A 405 3.41 -10.90 -18.01
N PRO A 406 4.10 -12.02 -17.72
CA PRO A 406 4.28 -12.53 -16.36
C PRO A 406 4.99 -11.59 -15.38
N VAL A 407 5.66 -10.52 -15.84
CA VAL A 407 6.28 -9.49 -15.00
C VAL A 407 5.25 -8.81 -14.09
N PHE A 408 4.01 -8.66 -14.57
CA PHE A 408 2.93 -8.02 -13.79
C PHE A 408 2.26 -8.94 -12.75
N ARG A 409 2.69 -10.19 -12.59
CA ARG A 409 2.09 -11.10 -11.58
C ARG A 409 2.25 -10.58 -10.15
N SER A 410 3.35 -9.90 -9.85
CA SER A 410 3.55 -9.27 -8.52
C SER A 410 2.60 -8.09 -8.31
N ALA A 411 2.39 -7.25 -9.33
CA ALA A 411 1.40 -6.18 -9.30
C ALA A 411 -0.03 -6.74 -9.12
N HIS A 412 -0.34 -7.86 -9.77
CA HIS A 412 -1.61 -8.56 -9.57
C HIS A 412 -1.77 -9.11 -8.15
N ALA A 413 -0.71 -9.66 -7.56
CA ALA A 413 -0.73 -10.10 -6.16
C ALA A 413 -0.94 -8.93 -5.20
N LYS A 414 -0.27 -7.80 -5.42
CA LYS A 414 -0.47 -6.55 -4.65
C LYS A 414 -1.90 -6.04 -4.75
N ALA A 415 -2.50 -6.04 -5.94
CA ALA A 415 -3.88 -5.60 -6.15
C ALA A 415 -4.88 -6.49 -5.38
N LEU A 416 -4.70 -7.82 -5.43
CA LEU A 416 -5.51 -8.76 -4.65
C LEU A 416 -5.38 -8.52 -3.15
N ASP A 417 -4.15 -8.23 -2.71
CA ASP A 417 -3.86 -7.96 -1.31
C ASP A 417 -4.57 -6.72 -0.77
N GLN A 418 -4.59 -5.65 -1.57
CA GLN A 418 -5.23 -4.39 -1.22
C GLN A 418 -6.76 -4.49 -1.30
N LEU A 419 -7.31 -5.26 -2.25
CA LEU A 419 -8.73 -5.57 -2.27
C LEU A 419 -9.15 -6.38 -1.03
N ALA A 420 -8.37 -7.40 -0.66
CA ALA A 420 -8.61 -8.16 0.57
C ALA A 420 -8.56 -7.26 1.82
N ALA A 421 -7.58 -6.35 1.91
CA ALA A 421 -7.51 -5.38 3.00
C ALA A 421 -8.73 -4.43 3.06
N ALA A 422 -9.21 -3.96 1.91
CA ALA A 422 -10.43 -3.15 1.83
C ALA A 422 -11.66 -3.91 2.38
N LEU A 423 -11.84 -5.16 1.93
CA LEU A 423 -12.96 -6.02 2.34
C LEU A 423 -12.89 -6.38 3.84
N ASP A 424 -11.69 -6.65 4.36
CA ASP A 424 -11.43 -6.88 5.79
C ASP A 424 -11.92 -5.69 6.63
N MET A 425 -11.51 -4.48 6.25
CA MET A 425 -11.84 -3.25 6.98
C MET A 425 -13.32 -2.85 6.86
N SER A 426 -13.98 -3.21 5.74
CA SER A 426 -15.42 -3.01 5.53
C SER A 426 -16.29 -4.02 6.29
N GLY A 427 -15.73 -5.16 6.71
CA GLY A 427 -16.45 -6.24 7.39
C GLY A 427 -17.14 -7.24 6.43
N SER A 428 -16.80 -7.21 5.14
CA SER A 428 -17.33 -8.12 4.11
C SER A 428 -16.61 -9.48 4.13
N LEU A 429 -16.83 -10.26 5.19
CA LEU A 429 -16.01 -11.44 5.53
C LEU A 429 -15.95 -12.53 4.45
N ALA A 430 -17.10 -12.92 3.88
CA ALA A 430 -17.14 -13.99 2.87
C ALA A 430 -16.37 -13.62 1.59
N GLU A 431 -16.48 -12.36 1.15
CA GLU A 431 -15.72 -11.85 0.00
C GLU A 431 -14.23 -11.71 0.33
N SER A 432 -13.91 -11.25 1.54
CA SER A 432 -12.53 -11.19 2.05
C SER A 432 -11.84 -12.55 1.99
N VAL A 433 -12.51 -13.63 2.44
CA VAL A 433 -11.94 -14.98 2.40
C VAL A 433 -11.58 -15.38 0.97
N LEU A 434 -12.46 -15.11 0.00
CA LEU A 434 -12.21 -15.45 -1.41
C LEU A 434 -10.99 -14.69 -1.97
N GLU A 435 -10.89 -13.39 -1.71
CA GLU A 435 -9.78 -12.59 -2.22
C GLU A 435 -8.45 -12.91 -1.52
N ASN A 436 -8.49 -13.21 -0.22
CA ASN A 436 -7.32 -13.74 0.51
C ASN A 436 -6.86 -15.09 -0.07
N GLN A 437 -7.78 -16.00 -0.43
CA GLN A 437 -7.40 -17.27 -1.08
C GLN A 437 -6.70 -17.05 -2.42
N ARG A 438 -7.21 -16.13 -3.26
CA ARG A 438 -6.59 -15.76 -4.54
C ARG A 438 -5.22 -15.14 -4.33
N CYS A 439 -5.09 -14.23 -3.37
CA CYS A 439 -3.84 -13.58 -2.99
C CYS A 439 -2.77 -14.62 -2.55
N VAL A 440 -3.13 -15.51 -1.62
CA VAL A 440 -2.26 -16.59 -1.13
C VAL A 440 -1.83 -17.52 -2.26
N ALA A 441 -2.75 -17.88 -3.17
CA ALA A 441 -2.42 -18.75 -4.30
C ALA A 441 -1.38 -18.12 -5.25
N LEU A 442 -1.49 -16.82 -5.52
CA LEU A 442 -0.55 -16.12 -6.39
C LEU A 442 0.82 -15.91 -5.72
N TYR A 443 0.84 -15.49 -4.45
CA TYR A 443 2.10 -15.40 -3.69
C TYR A 443 2.76 -16.77 -3.48
N ALA A 444 2.00 -17.87 -3.40
CA ALA A 444 2.58 -19.21 -3.35
C ALA A 444 3.36 -19.54 -4.62
N GLN A 445 2.83 -19.19 -5.79
CA GLN A 445 3.51 -19.38 -7.08
C GLN A 445 4.77 -18.51 -7.16
N LEU A 446 4.64 -17.23 -6.83
CA LEU A 446 5.76 -16.29 -6.82
C LEU A 446 6.86 -16.72 -5.84
N ALA A 447 6.51 -17.17 -4.63
CA ALA A 447 7.47 -17.65 -3.63
C ALA A 447 8.11 -18.99 -3.99
N ALA A 448 7.46 -19.82 -4.81
CA ALA A 448 8.06 -21.05 -5.33
C ALA A 448 9.13 -20.74 -6.41
N GLU A 449 8.93 -19.67 -7.19
CA GLU A 449 9.85 -19.23 -8.25
C GLU A 449 10.99 -18.36 -7.71
N GLU A 450 10.67 -17.40 -6.85
CA GLU A 450 11.59 -16.42 -6.25
C GLU A 450 11.41 -16.36 -4.72
N PRO A 451 11.89 -17.38 -3.98
CA PRO A 451 11.61 -17.48 -2.56
C PRO A 451 12.20 -16.35 -1.72
N GLN A 452 13.35 -15.80 -2.12
CA GLN A 452 13.99 -14.68 -1.40
C GLN A 452 13.14 -13.40 -1.44
N ARG A 453 12.34 -13.23 -2.50
CA ARG A 453 11.56 -12.02 -2.75
C ARG A 453 10.15 -12.10 -2.17
N TYR A 454 9.53 -13.28 -2.15
CA TYR A 454 8.09 -13.40 -1.87
C TYR A 454 7.72 -14.30 -0.67
N ARG A 455 8.69 -14.89 0.03
CA ARG A 455 8.39 -15.76 1.20
C ARG A 455 7.66 -15.00 2.30
N ALA A 456 8.07 -13.77 2.60
CA ALA A 456 7.46 -12.98 3.67
C ALA A 456 6.03 -12.56 3.33
N GLU A 457 5.81 -12.10 2.10
CA GLU A 457 4.51 -11.72 1.54
C GLU A 457 3.56 -12.91 1.51
N TYR A 458 4.08 -14.08 1.12
CA TYR A 458 3.33 -15.32 1.16
C TYR A 458 2.89 -15.70 2.58
N ALA A 459 3.78 -15.53 3.57
CA ALA A 459 3.48 -15.78 4.97
C ALA A 459 2.46 -14.77 5.54
N LEU A 460 2.58 -13.49 5.21
CA LEU A 460 1.62 -12.44 5.58
C LEU A 460 0.23 -12.71 5.00
N ALA A 461 0.14 -13.05 3.71
CA ALA A 461 -1.11 -13.41 3.05
C ALA A 461 -1.72 -14.67 3.68
N SER A 462 -0.90 -15.69 3.97
CA SER A 462 -1.37 -16.93 4.61
C SER A 462 -1.88 -16.67 6.03
N MET A 463 -1.21 -15.80 6.79
CA MET A 463 -1.64 -15.41 8.14
C MET A 463 -3.00 -14.71 8.11
N ARG A 464 -3.21 -13.76 7.18
CA ARG A 464 -4.50 -13.09 7.01
C ARG A 464 -5.60 -14.06 6.60
N LEU A 465 -5.34 -14.95 5.64
CA LEU A 465 -6.32 -15.97 5.24
C LEU A 465 -6.72 -16.85 6.43
N GLY A 466 -5.77 -17.30 7.25
CA GLY A 466 -6.06 -18.07 8.46
C GLY A 466 -6.96 -17.32 9.43
N LEU A 467 -6.67 -16.04 9.68
CA LEU A 467 -7.50 -15.19 10.55
C LEU A 467 -8.93 -15.05 10.02
N ARG A 468 -9.12 -14.82 8.71
CA ARG A 468 -10.45 -14.64 8.13
C ARG A 468 -11.26 -15.93 8.06
N LEU A 469 -10.62 -17.07 7.81
CA LEU A 469 -11.29 -18.37 7.89
C LEU A 469 -11.78 -18.68 9.31
N GLU A 470 -11.01 -18.31 10.34
CA GLU A 470 -11.42 -18.46 11.74
C GLU A 470 -12.64 -17.60 12.05
N GLU A 471 -12.58 -16.31 11.71
CA GLU A 471 -13.69 -15.39 11.91
C GLU A 471 -14.94 -15.80 11.13
N ASN A 472 -14.78 -16.46 9.96
CA ASN A 472 -15.87 -16.99 9.15
C ASN A 472 -16.51 -18.24 9.76
N GLY A 473 -15.96 -18.77 10.86
CA GLY A 473 -16.47 -19.94 11.57
C GLY A 473 -15.98 -21.27 10.98
N ASP A 474 -14.87 -21.27 10.23
CA ASP A 474 -14.30 -22.45 9.59
C ASP A 474 -12.90 -22.83 10.15
N PRO A 475 -12.79 -23.11 11.47
CA PRO A 475 -11.51 -23.21 12.17
C PRO A 475 -10.58 -24.30 11.63
N ASP A 476 -11.15 -25.45 11.24
CA ASP A 476 -10.36 -26.55 10.67
C ASP A 476 -9.68 -26.16 9.35
N THR A 477 -10.33 -25.30 8.55
CA THR A 477 -9.77 -24.80 7.30
C THR A 477 -8.74 -23.69 7.53
N ALA A 478 -8.88 -22.92 8.61
CA ALA A 478 -7.95 -21.88 9.03
C ALA A 478 -6.57 -22.42 9.44
N LEU A 479 -6.52 -23.66 9.95
CA LEU A 479 -5.28 -24.28 10.44
C LEU A 479 -4.18 -24.39 9.38
N ALA A 480 -4.51 -24.76 8.14
CA ALA A 480 -3.51 -24.96 7.10
C ALA A 480 -2.75 -23.66 6.72
N PRO A 481 -3.43 -22.55 6.37
CA PRO A 481 -2.73 -21.29 6.10
C PRO A 481 -2.08 -20.68 7.37
N ALA A 482 -2.68 -20.82 8.55
CA ALA A 482 -2.07 -20.34 9.80
C ALA A 482 -0.76 -21.07 10.13
N ARG A 483 -0.73 -22.41 10.03
CA ARG A 483 0.51 -23.19 10.25
C ARG A 483 1.58 -22.84 9.22
N ARG A 484 1.20 -22.60 7.98
CA ARG A 484 2.14 -22.20 6.94
C ARG A 484 2.78 -20.85 7.23
N ALA A 485 2.00 -19.87 7.70
CA ALA A 485 2.55 -18.60 8.13
C ALA A 485 3.57 -18.78 9.27
N VAL A 486 3.24 -19.61 10.27
CA VAL A 486 4.14 -19.94 11.39
C VAL A 486 5.44 -20.59 10.88
N GLU A 487 5.37 -21.62 10.04
CA GLU A 487 6.54 -22.32 9.49
C GLU A 487 7.47 -21.37 8.72
N VAL A 488 6.90 -20.50 7.87
CA VAL A 488 7.71 -19.57 7.07
C VAL A 488 8.32 -18.48 7.94
N PHE A 489 7.56 -17.88 8.87
CA PHE A 489 8.11 -16.87 9.77
C PHE A 489 9.08 -17.43 10.80
N GLU A 490 8.95 -18.70 11.20
CA GLU A 490 9.95 -19.38 12.01
C GLU A 490 11.30 -19.47 11.27
N SER A 491 11.27 -19.90 10.00
CA SER A 491 12.46 -19.95 9.15
C SER A 491 13.06 -18.55 8.96
N LEU A 492 12.25 -17.55 8.62
CA LEU A 492 12.70 -16.18 8.42
C LEU A 492 13.26 -15.56 9.70
N ALA A 493 12.66 -15.83 10.85
CA ALA A 493 13.16 -15.34 12.15
C ALA A 493 14.44 -16.07 12.61
N ALA A 494 14.69 -17.30 12.14
CA ALA A 494 15.97 -17.97 12.36
C ALA A 494 17.10 -17.36 11.51
N GLU A 495 16.77 -16.87 10.31
CA GLU A 495 17.71 -16.20 9.38
C GLU A 495 17.98 -14.74 9.79
N ASP A 496 16.93 -13.96 10.07
CA ASP A 496 16.98 -12.57 10.52
C ASP A 496 15.99 -12.31 11.68
N PRO A 497 16.43 -12.54 12.93
CA PRO A 497 15.61 -12.31 14.10
C PRO A 497 15.18 -10.85 14.29
N SER A 498 15.98 -9.86 13.86
CA SER A 498 15.67 -8.44 14.03
C SER A 498 14.41 -8.03 13.26
N THR A 499 14.26 -8.56 12.05
CA THR A 499 13.15 -8.22 11.16
C THR A 499 11.91 -9.07 11.46
N TYR A 500 12.08 -10.39 11.63
CA TYR A 500 10.95 -11.32 11.56
C TYR A 500 10.44 -11.85 12.90
N ARG A 501 11.13 -11.62 14.03
CA ARG A 501 10.72 -12.20 15.32
C ARG A 501 9.36 -11.70 15.81
N HIS A 502 9.02 -10.44 15.54
CA HIS A 502 7.68 -9.90 15.84
C HIS A 502 6.60 -10.56 14.97
N GLN A 503 6.88 -10.77 13.68
CA GLN A 503 5.95 -11.41 12.74
C GLN A 503 5.75 -12.90 13.08
N PHE A 504 6.81 -13.59 13.51
CA PHE A 504 6.70 -14.96 14.01
C PHE A 504 5.81 -15.07 15.25
N ALA A 505 5.97 -14.17 16.22
CA ALA A 505 5.08 -14.12 17.39
C ALA A 505 3.62 -13.83 17.01
N LEU A 506 3.39 -12.98 16.01
CA LEU A 506 2.05 -12.67 15.51
C LEU A 506 1.42 -13.87 14.77
N ALA A 507 2.18 -14.58 13.95
CA ALA A 507 1.70 -15.78 13.27
C ALA A 507 1.35 -16.89 14.27
N LEU A 508 2.19 -17.10 15.29
CA LEU A 508 1.88 -18.04 16.37
C LEU A 508 0.61 -17.62 17.13
N HIS A 509 0.45 -16.33 17.41
CA HIS A 509 -0.74 -15.81 18.07
C HIS A 509 -2.02 -16.10 17.26
N ASN A 510 -1.99 -15.83 15.95
CA ASN A 510 -3.13 -16.06 15.05
C ASN A 510 -3.43 -17.56 14.82
N LEU A 511 -2.51 -18.47 15.14
CA LEU A 511 -2.75 -19.91 15.12
C LEU A 511 -3.52 -20.40 16.36
N ILE A 512 -3.50 -19.66 17.49
CA ILE A 512 -4.09 -20.11 18.77
C ILE A 512 -5.60 -20.30 18.66
N ALA A 513 -6.32 -19.33 18.11
CA ALA A 513 -7.79 -19.38 18.03
C ALA A 513 -8.28 -20.58 17.20
N PRO A 514 -7.80 -20.80 15.96
CA PRO A 514 -8.13 -22.01 15.18
C PRO A 514 -7.82 -23.33 15.88
N LEU A 515 -6.72 -23.39 16.66
CA LEU A 515 -6.40 -24.60 17.42
C LEU A 515 -7.41 -24.84 18.54
N ASP A 516 -7.80 -23.81 19.27
CA ASP A 516 -8.74 -23.91 20.39
C ASP A 516 -10.15 -24.27 19.91
N SER A 517 -10.64 -23.60 18.86
CA SER A 517 -11.97 -23.83 18.26
C SER A 517 -12.08 -25.20 17.58
N SER A 518 -10.99 -25.73 17.01
CA SER A 518 -10.91 -27.13 16.55
C SER A 518 -10.72 -28.16 17.68
N GLY A 519 -10.71 -27.74 18.95
CA GLY A 519 -10.56 -28.62 20.12
C GLY A 519 -9.14 -29.15 20.37
N ARG A 520 -8.12 -28.57 19.73
CA ARG A 520 -6.69 -28.93 19.86
C ARG A 520 -6.02 -28.14 20.98
N VAL A 521 -6.61 -28.20 22.18
CA VAL A 521 -6.24 -27.36 23.34
C VAL A 521 -4.76 -27.46 23.72
N ASP A 522 -4.16 -28.65 23.69
CA ASP A 522 -2.73 -28.84 23.99
C ASP A 522 -1.80 -28.18 22.96
N GLU A 523 -2.21 -28.11 21.70
CA GLU A 523 -1.47 -27.40 20.68
C GLU A 523 -1.60 -25.88 20.88
N ALA A 524 -2.82 -25.40 21.17
CA ALA A 524 -3.09 -23.98 21.43
C ALA A 524 -2.27 -23.48 22.64
N LEU A 525 -2.20 -24.25 23.72
CA LEU A 525 -1.43 -23.92 24.91
C LEU A 525 0.09 -23.86 24.64
N ARG A 526 0.61 -24.77 23.81
CA ARG A 526 2.02 -24.72 23.39
C ARG A 526 2.32 -23.47 22.58
N ALA A 527 1.48 -23.14 21.60
CA ALA A 527 1.63 -21.93 20.81
C ALA A 527 1.55 -20.67 21.70
N ALA A 528 0.55 -20.58 22.59
CA ALA A 528 0.39 -19.46 23.52
C ALA A 528 1.60 -19.26 24.45
N ARG A 529 2.15 -20.35 25.01
CA ARG A 529 3.37 -20.29 25.84
C ARG A 529 4.58 -19.82 25.02
N GLN A 530 4.69 -20.24 23.76
CA GLN A 530 5.77 -19.81 22.87
C GLN A 530 5.65 -18.33 22.50
N VAL A 531 4.43 -17.81 22.25
CA VAL A 531 4.19 -16.36 22.06
C VAL A 531 4.64 -15.58 23.29
N VAL A 532 4.27 -16.02 24.50
CA VAL A 532 4.68 -15.37 25.76
C VAL A 532 6.20 -15.37 25.91
N GLN A 533 6.89 -16.48 25.57
CA GLN A 533 8.35 -16.54 25.62
C GLN A 533 9.00 -15.51 24.67
N ILE A 534 8.56 -15.47 23.41
CA ILE A 534 9.12 -14.55 22.41
C ILE A 534 8.85 -13.10 22.82
N ARG A 535 7.63 -12.78 23.27
CA ARG A 535 7.28 -11.43 23.73
C ARG A 535 8.02 -11.04 25.02
N ASP A 536 8.35 -11.99 25.89
CA ASP A 536 9.19 -11.75 27.07
C ASP A 536 10.62 -11.35 26.69
N GLU A 537 11.21 -12.07 25.74
CA GLU A 537 12.53 -11.76 25.22
C GLU A 537 12.56 -10.38 24.54
N LEU A 538 11.53 -10.06 23.75
CA LEU A 538 11.37 -8.75 23.10
C LEU A 538 11.17 -7.62 24.13
N ALA A 539 10.36 -7.84 25.17
CA ALA A 539 10.13 -6.86 26.23
C ALA A 539 11.40 -6.59 27.06
N ARG A 540 12.28 -7.59 27.23
CA ARG A 540 13.60 -7.40 27.86
C ARG A 540 14.55 -6.56 27.01
N ALA A 541 14.43 -6.63 25.69
CA ALA A 541 15.24 -5.82 24.77
C ALA A 541 14.67 -4.40 24.59
N ASN A 542 13.34 -4.25 24.58
CA ASN A 542 12.66 -2.98 24.41
C ASN A 542 11.45 -2.87 25.36
N PRO A 543 11.42 -1.89 26.29
CA PRO A 543 10.31 -1.70 27.22
C PRO A 543 8.93 -1.52 26.58
N THR A 544 8.84 -1.09 25.31
CA THR A 544 7.55 -0.99 24.61
C THR A 544 6.88 -2.35 24.41
N GLY A 545 7.65 -3.45 24.41
CA GLY A 545 7.15 -4.81 24.29
C GLY A 545 6.39 -5.32 25.52
N VAL A 546 6.42 -4.59 26.65
CA VAL A 546 5.70 -4.97 27.88
C VAL A 546 4.19 -5.07 27.65
N VAL A 547 3.63 -4.19 26.81
CA VAL A 547 2.20 -4.18 26.48
C VAL A 547 1.81 -5.47 25.73
N ASP A 548 2.57 -5.83 24.70
CA ASP A 548 2.33 -7.06 23.91
C ASP A 548 2.51 -8.34 24.72
N LEU A 549 3.50 -8.37 25.63
CA LEU A 549 3.68 -9.47 26.57
C LEU A 549 2.47 -9.60 27.50
N SER A 550 1.96 -8.48 28.00
CA SER A 550 0.82 -8.46 28.93
C SER A 550 -0.47 -8.93 28.24
N TYR A 551 -0.68 -8.52 26.98
CA TYR A 551 -1.75 -9.03 26.13
C TYR A 551 -1.65 -10.55 25.93
N SER A 552 -0.45 -11.05 25.59
CA SER A 552 -0.19 -12.48 25.38
C SER A 552 -0.40 -13.32 26.65
N LEU A 553 0.03 -12.80 27.81
CA LEU A 553 -0.21 -13.43 29.11
C LEU A 553 -1.69 -13.50 29.47
N ASN A 554 -2.48 -12.48 29.17
CA ASN A 554 -3.93 -12.51 29.38
C ASN A 554 -4.59 -13.56 28.48
N ASN A 555 -4.20 -13.65 27.20
CA ASN A 555 -4.75 -14.66 26.30
C ASN A 555 -4.38 -16.08 26.74
N LEU A 556 -3.15 -16.30 27.21
CA LEU A 556 -2.75 -17.57 27.83
C LEU A 556 -3.58 -17.87 29.09
N ALA A 557 -3.86 -16.88 29.93
CA ALA A 557 -4.70 -17.06 31.12
C ALA A 557 -6.15 -17.45 30.78
N ILE A 558 -6.70 -16.89 29.70
CA ILE A 558 -8.03 -17.27 29.20
C ILE A 558 -8.04 -18.74 28.77
N LEU A 559 -7.06 -19.14 27.95
CA LEU A 559 -6.95 -20.50 27.43
C LEU A 559 -6.71 -21.55 28.54
N LEU A 560 -5.92 -21.21 29.55
CA LEU A 560 -5.65 -22.07 30.71
C LEU A 560 -6.86 -22.24 31.64
N GLY A 561 -7.89 -21.38 31.55
CA GLY A 561 -8.93 -21.27 32.58
C GLY A 561 -9.68 -22.56 32.91
N ALA A 562 -9.88 -23.45 31.93
CA ALA A 562 -10.53 -24.75 32.11
C ALA A 562 -9.53 -25.92 32.33
N VAL A 563 -8.23 -25.69 32.11
CA VAL A 563 -7.18 -26.73 32.11
C VAL A 563 -6.32 -26.65 33.37
N ASP A 564 -5.80 -25.46 33.67
CA ASP A 564 -4.99 -25.17 34.85
C ASP A 564 -5.30 -23.75 35.33
N ASN A 565 -6.32 -23.65 36.19
CA ASN A 565 -6.75 -22.37 36.73
C ASN A 565 -5.69 -21.71 37.64
N THR A 566 -4.72 -22.49 38.16
CA THR A 566 -3.62 -21.96 38.99
C THR A 566 -2.61 -21.21 38.13
N GLU A 567 -2.19 -21.81 37.02
CA GLU A 567 -1.33 -21.16 36.02
C GLU A 567 -2.06 -19.96 35.39
N ALA A 568 -3.37 -20.07 35.14
CA ALA A 568 -4.19 -18.96 34.63
C ALA A 568 -4.16 -17.72 35.55
N ILE A 569 -4.34 -17.92 36.87
CA ILE A 569 -4.24 -16.85 37.86
C ILE A 569 -2.84 -16.22 37.83
N ALA A 570 -1.78 -17.03 37.80
CA ALA A 570 -0.40 -16.53 37.76
C ALA A 570 -0.12 -15.69 36.50
N CYS A 571 -0.61 -16.12 35.33
CA CYS A 571 -0.48 -15.38 34.07
C CYS A 571 -1.21 -14.03 34.13
N ALA A 572 -2.47 -14.01 34.59
CA ALA A 572 -3.25 -12.78 34.71
C ALA A 572 -2.64 -11.80 35.74
N GLN A 573 -2.18 -12.30 36.89
CA GLN A 573 -1.47 -11.48 37.89
C GLN A 573 -0.18 -10.87 37.31
N ARG A 574 0.57 -11.66 36.54
CA ARG A 574 1.79 -11.20 35.89
C ARG A 574 1.51 -10.11 34.85
N ALA A 575 0.46 -10.26 34.03
CA ALA A 575 0.05 -9.24 33.07
C ALA A 575 -0.29 -7.91 33.76
N VAL A 576 -1.08 -7.96 34.84
CA VAL A 576 -1.43 -6.77 35.65
C VAL A 576 -0.17 -6.12 36.26
N ALA A 577 0.70 -6.92 36.89
CA ALA A 577 1.90 -6.39 37.54
C ALA A 577 2.91 -5.77 36.55
N LEU A 578 2.97 -6.27 35.32
CA LEU A 578 3.80 -5.70 34.25
C LEU A 578 3.27 -4.32 33.82
N LEU A 579 1.96 -4.22 33.56
CA LEU A 579 1.33 -2.97 33.16
C LEU A 579 1.37 -1.91 34.28
N GLU A 580 1.24 -2.30 35.55
CA GLU A 580 1.35 -1.37 36.70
C GLU A 580 2.74 -0.76 36.84
N ARG A 581 3.79 -1.47 36.40
CA ARG A 581 5.18 -1.00 36.45
C ARG A 581 5.60 -0.24 35.21
N SER A 582 4.79 -0.27 34.14
CA SER A 582 5.10 0.41 32.90
C SER A 582 4.99 1.94 33.08
N PRO A 583 5.96 2.74 32.60
CA PRO A 583 5.83 4.18 32.60
C PRO A 583 4.77 4.63 31.60
N GLY A 584 3.86 5.51 32.04
CA GLY A 584 2.74 5.96 31.23
C GLY A 584 1.57 4.98 31.25
N THR A 585 0.37 5.51 31.03
CA THR A 585 -0.84 4.73 30.91
C THR A 585 -1.67 5.37 29.80
N ASP A 586 -1.58 4.78 28.61
CA ASP A 586 -2.45 5.13 27.49
C ASP A 586 -3.74 4.29 27.47
N ASP A 587 -4.66 4.61 26.56
CA ASP A 587 -5.94 3.90 26.44
C ASP A 587 -5.76 2.41 26.10
N ASN A 588 -4.73 2.03 25.33
CA ASN A 588 -4.48 0.64 24.97
C ASN A 588 -4.02 -0.17 26.18
N GLN A 589 -3.10 0.39 26.98
CA GLN A 589 -2.66 -0.20 28.24
C GLN A 589 -3.81 -0.32 29.24
N LEU A 590 -4.71 0.68 29.31
CA LEU A 590 -5.90 0.62 30.15
C LEU A 590 -6.86 -0.49 29.73
N ASP A 591 -7.08 -0.70 28.43
CA ASP A 591 -7.95 -1.77 27.93
C ASP A 591 -7.38 -3.15 28.27
N ILE A 592 -6.10 -3.38 27.97
CA ILE A 592 -5.43 -4.65 28.26
C ILE A 592 -5.40 -4.90 29.78
N MET A 593 -5.14 -3.87 30.59
CA MET A 593 -5.21 -3.96 32.05
C MET A 593 -6.61 -4.35 32.53
N ALA A 594 -7.66 -3.72 31.98
CA ALA A 594 -9.04 -3.99 32.36
C ALA A 594 -9.43 -5.44 32.06
N ARG A 595 -9.04 -5.96 30.88
CA ARG A 595 -9.25 -7.36 30.47
C ARG A 595 -8.46 -8.34 31.33
N ALA A 596 -7.19 -8.05 31.64
CA ALA A 596 -6.37 -8.89 32.52
C ALA A 596 -6.94 -8.98 33.96
N LEU A 597 -7.40 -7.85 34.51
CA LEU A 597 -8.06 -7.79 35.81
C LEU A 597 -9.39 -8.55 35.82
N GLU A 598 -10.15 -8.49 34.74
CA GLU A 598 -11.40 -9.24 34.59
C GLU A 598 -11.15 -10.74 34.52
N THR A 599 -10.16 -11.17 33.71
CA THR A 599 -9.71 -12.56 33.68
C THR A 599 -9.30 -13.00 35.07
N LEU A 600 -8.46 -12.22 35.77
CA LEU A 600 -8.03 -12.53 37.13
C LEU A 600 -9.21 -12.68 38.11
N ALA A 601 -10.17 -11.75 38.09
CA ALA A 601 -11.37 -11.85 38.92
C ALA A 601 -12.15 -13.14 38.65
N ASN A 602 -12.34 -13.50 37.38
CA ASN A 602 -13.06 -14.70 36.98
C ASN A 602 -12.34 -15.98 37.39
N ARG A 603 -11.00 -16.03 37.24
CA ARG A 603 -10.22 -17.21 37.65
C ARG A 603 -10.20 -17.37 39.17
N LEU A 604 -10.05 -16.29 39.94
CA LEU A 604 -10.11 -16.33 41.42
C LEU A 604 -11.47 -16.84 41.91
N ASP A 605 -12.56 -16.27 41.40
CA ASP A 605 -13.92 -16.66 41.73
C ASP A 605 -14.21 -18.13 41.40
N HIS A 606 -13.71 -18.61 40.25
CA HIS A 606 -13.83 -20.02 39.86
C HIS A 606 -13.07 -20.98 40.78
N SER A 607 -11.96 -20.55 41.39
CA SER A 607 -11.24 -21.30 42.43
C SER A 607 -11.90 -21.22 43.81
N GLY A 608 -13.02 -20.52 43.97
CA GLY A 608 -13.68 -20.29 45.27
C GLY A 608 -13.08 -19.14 46.08
N PHE A 609 -12.11 -18.41 45.52
CA PHE A 609 -11.50 -17.22 46.12
C PHE A 609 -12.39 -15.98 45.89
N HIS A 610 -13.67 -16.08 46.27
CA HIS A 610 -14.70 -15.06 46.00
C HIS A 610 -14.30 -13.69 46.56
N ALA A 611 -13.82 -13.65 47.81
CA ALA A 611 -13.37 -12.41 48.45
C ALA A 611 -12.20 -11.75 47.72
N GLU A 612 -11.22 -12.52 47.25
CA GLU A 612 -10.09 -11.98 46.50
C GLU A 612 -10.48 -11.53 45.08
N ALA A 613 -11.56 -12.08 44.50
CA ALA A 613 -12.05 -11.71 43.18
C ALA A 613 -12.68 -10.31 43.11
N VAL A 614 -13.21 -9.78 44.24
CA VAL A 614 -13.86 -8.46 44.30
C VAL A 614 -12.89 -7.33 43.91
N GLY A 615 -11.65 -7.39 44.39
CA GLY A 615 -10.64 -6.35 44.15
C GLY A 615 -10.30 -6.17 42.66
N PRO A 616 -9.88 -7.23 41.94
CA PRO A 616 -9.63 -7.16 40.49
C PRO A 616 -10.88 -6.78 39.69
N ALA A 617 -12.07 -7.26 40.06
CA ALA A 617 -13.32 -6.86 39.39
C ALA A 617 -13.61 -5.36 39.53
N GLN A 618 -13.47 -4.81 40.74
CA GLN A 618 -13.63 -3.38 41.00
C GLN A 618 -12.61 -2.55 40.19
N ARG A 619 -11.36 -3.01 40.13
CA ARG A 619 -10.31 -2.33 39.36
C ARG A 619 -10.56 -2.40 37.85
N SER A 620 -11.07 -3.51 37.34
CA SER A 620 -11.46 -3.64 35.93
C SER A 620 -12.54 -2.62 35.56
N VAL A 621 -13.57 -2.46 36.39
CA VAL A 621 -14.58 -1.39 36.24
C VAL A 621 -13.93 -0.01 36.24
N ALA A 622 -13.02 0.28 37.17
CA ALA A 622 -12.35 1.58 37.23
C ALA A 622 -11.51 1.88 35.97
N CYS A 623 -10.89 0.88 35.35
CA CYS A 623 -10.19 1.03 34.07
C CYS A 623 -11.18 1.35 32.94
N PHE A 624 -12.28 0.59 32.81
CA PHE A 624 -13.29 0.86 31.79
C PHE A 624 -14.06 2.17 32.01
N GLU A 625 -14.22 2.65 33.26
CA GLU A 625 -14.78 3.97 33.56
C GLU A 625 -13.87 5.09 33.03
N LYS A 626 -12.54 4.95 33.17
CA LYS A 626 -11.59 5.91 32.59
C LYS A 626 -11.65 5.93 31.07
N LEU A 627 -11.71 4.75 30.43
CA LEU A 627 -11.85 4.64 28.97
C LEU A 627 -13.17 5.23 28.47
N ALA A 628 -14.27 4.98 29.18
CA ALA A 628 -15.57 5.55 28.87
C ALA A 628 -15.60 7.08 29.07
N ALA A 629 -14.87 7.63 30.04
CA ALA A 629 -14.78 9.08 30.21
C ALA A 629 -14.05 9.79 29.05
N ALA A 630 -13.16 9.07 28.34
CA ALA A 630 -12.45 9.60 27.18
C ALA A 630 -13.27 9.55 25.88
N ARG A 631 -14.35 8.75 25.83
CA ARG A 631 -15.18 8.54 24.62
C ARG A 631 -16.66 8.86 24.91
N PRO A 632 -17.27 9.85 24.25
CA PRO A 632 -18.68 10.16 24.47
C PRO A 632 -19.61 8.97 24.14
N GLY A 633 -20.54 8.67 25.03
CA GLY A 633 -21.58 7.65 24.84
C GLY A 633 -21.48 6.46 25.81
N PRO A 634 -22.48 5.56 25.79
CA PRO A 634 -22.49 4.38 26.66
C PRO A 634 -21.42 3.37 26.21
N SER A 635 -20.79 2.68 27.17
CA SER A 635 -19.73 1.69 26.90
C SER A 635 -20.21 0.26 27.19
N GLY A 636 -20.14 -0.59 26.16
CA GLY A 636 -20.50 -2.01 26.26
C GLY A 636 -19.52 -2.78 27.15
N ASP A 637 -18.23 -2.46 27.08
CA ASP A 637 -17.21 -3.08 27.94
C ASP A 637 -17.39 -2.69 29.41
N LEU A 638 -17.74 -1.43 29.70
CA LEU A 638 -18.08 -1.02 31.06
C LEU A 638 -19.31 -1.75 31.58
N ALA A 639 -20.36 -1.91 30.75
CA ALA A 639 -21.55 -2.65 31.14
C ALA A 639 -21.26 -4.13 31.44
N ARG A 640 -20.41 -4.76 30.62
CA ARG A 640 -19.93 -6.14 30.84
C ARG A 640 -19.11 -6.26 32.13
N ALA A 641 -18.17 -5.35 32.37
CA ALA A 641 -17.37 -5.32 33.59
C ALA A 641 -18.23 -5.09 34.85
N LEU A 642 -19.23 -4.19 34.79
CA LEU A 642 -20.18 -3.95 35.88
C LEU A 642 -21.06 -5.18 36.16
N THR A 643 -21.47 -5.91 35.13
CA THR A 643 -22.23 -7.16 35.28
C THR A 643 -21.37 -8.21 35.99
N ASN A 644 -20.11 -8.36 35.58
CA ASN A 644 -19.19 -9.27 36.26
C ASN A 644 -18.96 -8.84 37.72
N PHE A 645 -18.74 -7.55 37.96
CA PHE A 645 -18.55 -7.01 39.30
C PHE A 645 -19.79 -7.22 40.20
N SER A 646 -21.00 -7.06 39.67
CA SER A 646 -22.24 -7.41 40.36
C SER A 646 -22.27 -8.87 40.80
N ASN A 647 -21.81 -9.78 39.94
CA ASN A 647 -21.73 -11.20 40.29
C ASN A 647 -20.75 -11.47 41.42
N LYS A 648 -19.55 -10.86 41.38
CA LYS A 648 -18.55 -10.99 42.46
C LYS A 648 -19.05 -10.43 43.79
N LEU A 649 -19.64 -9.23 43.76
CA LEU A 649 -20.23 -8.62 44.96
C LEU A 649 -21.33 -9.51 45.57
N SER A 650 -22.20 -10.09 44.74
CA SER A 650 -23.26 -10.95 45.25
C SER A 650 -22.77 -12.29 45.80
N ALA A 651 -21.65 -12.82 45.29
CA ALA A 651 -21.01 -14.03 45.85
C ALA A 651 -20.39 -13.76 47.24
N ASN A 652 -20.20 -12.49 47.58
CA ASN A 652 -19.66 -12.01 48.85
C ASN A 652 -20.73 -11.37 49.76
N ASP A 653 -22.01 -11.67 49.53
CA ASP A 653 -23.15 -11.15 50.29
C ASP A 653 -23.29 -9.60 50.29
N MET A 654 -22.59 -8.90 49.39
CA MET A 654 -22.67 -7.45 49.20
C MET A 654 -23.84 -7.09 48.26
N HIS A 655 -25.05 -7.45 48.66
CA HIS A 655 -26.21 -7.47 47.76
C HIS A 655 -26.68 -6.07 47.31
N ASN A 656 -26.52 -5.04 48.13
CA ASN A 656 -26.91 -3.67 47.78
C ASN A 656 -25.98 -3.08 46.71
N GLU A 657 -24.67 -3.30 46.88
CA GLU A 657 -23.63 -2.92 45.94
C GLU A 657 -23.77 -3.71 44.63
N ALA A 658 -24.06 -5.01 44.74
CA ALA A 658 -24.31 -5.86 43.58
C ALA A 658 -25.52 -5.37 42.77
N LEU A 659 -26.59 -4.94 43.44
CA LEU A 659 -27.75 -4.34 42.79
C LEU A 659 -27.38 -3.04 42.08
N ALA A 660 -26.64 -2.14 42.74
CA ALA A 660 -26.22 -0.87 42.15
C ALA A 660 -25.38 -1.08 40.87
N ALA A 661 -24.46 -2.04 40.89
CA ALA A 661 -23.67 -2.42 39.71
C ALA A 661 -24.55 -2.98 38.58
N ALA A 662 -25.50 -3.87 38.89
CA ALA A 662 -26.43 -4.42 37.90
C ALA A 662 -27.35 -3.36 37.28
N GLN A 663 -27.83 -2.39 38.08
CA GLN A 663 -28.63 -1.27 37.60
C GLN A 663 -27.84 -0.40 36.61
N ARG A 664 -26.59 -0.05 36.96
CA ARG A 664 -25.71 0.70 36.06
C ARG A 664 -25.42 -0.05 34.76
N ALA A 665 -25.11 -1.34 34.83
CA ALA A 665 -24.88 -2.17 33.65
C ALA A 665 -26.12 -2.22 32.74
N THR A 666 -27.30 -2.38 33.33
CA THR A 666 -28.57 -2.41 32.58
C THR A 666 -28.85 -1.08 31.89
N ALA A 667 -28.67 0.05 32.58
CA ALA A 667 -28.90 1.38 31.99
C ALA A 667 -28.00 1.63 30.77
N LEU A 668 -26.71 1.31 30.86
CA LEU A 668 -25.77 1.42 29.73
C LEU A 668 -26.20 0.54 28.54
N LEU A 669 -26.65 -0.69 28.80
CA LEU A 669 -27.09 -1.62 27.77
C LEU A 669 -28.46 -1.25 27.18
N GLU A 670 -29.33 -0.58 27.92
CA GLU A 670 -30.58 -0.02 27.38
C GLU A 670 -30.29 1.11 26.38
N GLU A 671 -29.37 2.01 26.71
CA GLU A 671 -28.93 3.07 25.79
C GLU A 671 -28.27 2.49 24.53
N LEU A 672 -27.37 1.50 24.69
CA LEU A 672 -26.70 0.83 23.57
C LEU A 672 -27.68 0.05 22.68
N ALA A 673 -28.61 -0.69 23.28
CA ALA A 673 -29.60 -1.45 22.52
C ALA A 673 -30.63 -0.56 21.82
N ALA A 674 -30.87 0.67 22.29
CA ALA A 674 -31.72 1.63 21.60
C ALA A 674 -31.11 2.12 20.27
N VAL A 675 -29.77 2.23 20.21
CA VAL A 675 -29.05 2.68 19.01
C VAL A 675 -28.65 1.50 18.12
N GLN A 676 -28.19 0.39 18.71
CA GLN A 676 -27.72 -0.80 18.01
C GLN A 676 -28.37 -2.08 18.58
N PRO A 677 -29.67 -2.34 18.28
CA PRO A 677 -30.38 -3.49 18.82
C PRO A 677 -29.71 -4.83 18.51
N ALA A 678 -29.22 -5.02 17.28
CA ALA A 678 -28.63 -6.29 16.84
C ALA A 678 -27.40 -6.70 17.66
N ALA A 679 -26.55 -5.73 18.04
CA ALA A 679 -25.32 -5.98 18.77
C ALA A 679 -25.55 -6.19 20.28
N TYR A 680 -26.54 -5.52 20.88
CA TYR A 680 -26.66 -5.45 22.34
C TYR A 680 -27.91 -6.12 22.93
N THR A 681 -28.84 -6.63 22.12
CA THR A 681 -30.06 -7.28 22.63
C THR A 681 -29.75 -8.46 23.54
N GLN A 682 -28.79 -9.32 23.18
CA GLN A 682 -28.40 -10.45 24.02
C GLN A 682 -27.76 -10.00 25.35
N SER A 683 -26.82 -9.06 25.28
CA SER A 683 -26.16 -8.49 26.46
C SER A 683 -27.17 -7.82 27.40
N LEU A 684 -28.15 -7.09 26.86
CA LEU A 684 -29.25 -6.52 27.62
C LEU A 684 -30.09 -7.61 28.30
N GLY A 685 -30.37 -8.72 27.62
CA GLY A 685 -31.04 -9.89 28.20
C GLY A 685 -30.32 -10.42 29.44
N PHE A 686 -28.99 -10.58 29.38
CA PHE A 686 -28.18 -11.01 30.52
C PHE A 686 -28.14 -9.99 31.66
N ALA A 687 -28.05 -8.69 31.34
CA ALA A 687 -28.06 -7.64 32.35
C ALA A 687 -29.40 -7.56 33.09
N LEU A 688 -30.52 -7.65 32.36
CA LEU A 688 -31.86 -7.69 32.94
C LEU A 688 -32.08 -8.96 33.79
N HIS A 689 -31.59 -10.11 33.33
CA HIS A 689 -31.61 -11.34 34.10
C HIS A 689 -30.86 -11.17 35.43
N THR A 690 -29.67 -10.57 35.37
CA THR A 690 -28.85 -10.28 36.55
C THR A 690 -29.57 -9.30 37.48
N LEU A 691 -30.12 -8.21 36.95
CA LEU A 691 -30.87 -7.20 37.72
C LEU A 691 -32.06 -7.80 38.47
N GLY A 692 -32.88 -8.62 37.78
CA GLY A 692 -33.99 -9.33 38.39
C GLY A 692 -33.54 -10.26 39.52
N ALA A 693 -32.44 -10.99 39.31
CA ALA A 693 -31.86 -11.84 40.35
C ALA A 693 -31.39 -11.03 41.58
N ARG A 694 -30.71 -9.88 41.38
CA ARG A 694 -30.25 -9.02 42.49
C ARG A 694 -31.41 -8.43 43.30
N LEU A 695 -32.47 -7.97 42.63
CA LEU A 695 -33.69 -7.50 43.30
C LEU A 695 -34.36 -8.60 44.11
N ALA A 696 -34.45 -9.82 43.57
CA ALA A 696 -35.07 -10.94 44.26
C ALA A 696 -34.29 -11.40 45.50
N VAL A 697 -32.95 -11.38 45.47
CA VAL A 697 -32.09 -11.69 46.64
C VAL A 697 -32.32 -10.69 47.77
N LEU A 698 -32.57 -9.41 47.45
CA LEU A 698 -32.93 -8.38 48.42
C LEU A 698 -34.41 -8.46 48.89
N GLY A 699 -35.16 -9.48 48.47
CA GLY A 699 -36.58 -9.62 48.79
C GLY A 699 -37.51 -8.64 48.06
N ARG A 700 -36.99 -7.84 47.13
CA ARG A 700 -37.74 -6.84 46.34
C ARG A 700 -38.45 -7.49 45.15
N LEU A 701 -39.24 -8.52 45.42
CA LEU A 701 -39.80 -9.42 44.41
C LEU A 701 -40.73 -8.71 43.42
N THR A 702 -41.55 -7.77 43.88
CA THR A 702 -42.45 -6.98 43.00
C THR A 702 -41.66 -6.17 41.98
N GLU A 703 -40.52 -5.60 42.37
CA GLU A 703 -39.63 -4.86 41.48
C GLU A 703 -38.83 -5.79 40.57
N ALA A 704 -38.49 -6.99 41.04
CA ALA A 704 -37.75 -8.00 40.28
C ALA A 704 -38.53 -8.55 39.06
N LEU A 705 -39.87 -8.59 39.12
CA LEU A 705 -40.71 -9.13 38.05
C LEU A 705 -40.53 -8.41 36.71
N GLY A 706 -40.43 -7.08 36.72
CA GLY A 706 -40.25 -6.28 35.50
C GLY A 706 -39.01 -6.67 34.68
N PRO A 707 -37.79 -6.55 35.23
CA PRO A 707 -36.58 -6.94 34.53
C PRO A 707 -36.51 -8.45 34.25
N ALA A 708 -37.02 -9.31 35.14
CA ALA A 708 -37.06 -10.76 34.90
C ALA A 708 -37.95 -11.12 33.70
N GLN A 709 -39.14 -10.52 33.59
CA GLN A 709 -40.03 -10.73 32.44
C GLN A 709 -39.39 -10.23 31.14
N ARG A 710 -38.80 -9.03 31.15
CA ARG A 710 -38.11 -8.50 29.97
C ARG A 710 -36.92 -9.36 29.52
N ALA A 711 -36.18 -9.94 30.46
CA ALA A 711 -35.12 -10.89 30.13
C ALA A 711 -35.67 -12.15 29.43
N VAL A 712 -36.80 -12.70 29.92
CA VAL A 712 -37.52 -13.80 29.26
C VAL A 712 -37.93 -13.39 27.85
N ASP A 713 -38.58 -12.24 27.66
CA ASP A 713 -39.05 -11.79 26.34
C ASP A 713 -37.90 -11.61 25.32
N ILE A 714 -36.71 -11.22 25.79
CA ILE A 714 -35.50 -11.17 24.97
C ILE A 714 -35.03 -12.57 24.61
N PHE A 715 -34.84 -13.45 25.60
CA PHE A 715 -34.34 -14.80 25.37
C PHE A 715 -35.31 -15.66 24.57
N GLU A 716 -36.62 -15.42 24.65
CA GLU A 716 -37.61 -16.06 23.79
C GLU A 716 -37.45 -15.69 22.32
N ARG A 717 -37.28 -14.39 22.03
CA ARG A 717 -37.01 -13.93 20.66
C ARG A 717 -35.70 -14.49 20.12
N LEU A 718 -34.65 -14.50 20.94
CA LEU A 718 -33.35 -15.05 20.56
C LEU A 718 -33.40 -16.57 20.37
N ALA A 719 -34.06 -17.32 21.25
CA ALA A 719 -34.22 -18.77 21.13
C ALA A 719 -35.16 -19.18 19.99
N ALA A 720 -36.11 -18.33 19.59
CA ALA A 720 -36.90 -18.56 18.39
C ALA A 720 -36.05 -18.51 17.10
N ALA A 721 -35.04 -17.63 17.06
CA ALA A 721 -34.11 -17.52 15.93
C ALA A 721 -32.99 -18.58 15.99
N HIS A 722 -32.37 -18.77 17.16
CA HIS A 722 -31.24 -19.68 17.37
C HIS A 722 -31.46 -20.54 18.63
N PRO A 723 -32.29 -21.60 18.56
CA PRO A 723 -32.64 -22.41 19.73
C PRO A 723 -31.43 -23.04 20.42
N SER A 724 -30.47 -23.57 19.66
CA SER A 724 -29.28 -24.26 20.21
C SER A 724 -28.40 -23.36 21.06
N VAL A 725 -28.41 -22.05 20.83
CA VAL A 725 -27.57 -21.08 21.55
C VAL A 725 -28.29 -20.53 22.78
N HIS A 726 -29.62 -20.36 22.72
CA HIS A 726 -30.33 -19.57 23.73
C HIS A 726 -31.38 -20.34 24.54
N ALA A 727 -31.64 -21.62 24.25
CA ALA A 727 -32.61 -22.44 24.99
C ALA A 727 -32.32 -22.49 26.50
N ASP A 728 -31.05 -22.71 26.89
CA ASP A 728 -30.66 -22.80 28.30
C ASP A 728 -30.76 -21.45 29.03
N HIS A 729 -30.45 -20.35 28.33
CA HIS A 729 -30.61 -19.01 28.86
C HIS A 729 -32.09 -18.69 29.11
N LEU A 730 -32.96 -19.04 28.16
CA LEU A 730 -34.41 -18.91 28.31
C LEU A 730 -34.93 -19.74 29.49
N ALA A 731 -34.54 -21.02 29.58
CA ALA A 731 -34.95 -21.89 30.67
C ALA A 731 -34.53 -21.34 32.04
N THR A 732 -33.31 -20.82 32.16
CA THR A 732 -32.79 -20.24 33.40
C THR A 732 -33.52 -18.95 33.78
N ALA A 733 -33.83 -18.09 32.80
CA ALA A 733 -34.62 -16.88 33.03
C ALA A 733 -36.05 -17.22 33.49
N LEU A 734 -36.69 -18.21 32.86
CA LEU A 734 -38.02 -18.69 33.24
C LEU A 734 -38.05 -19.33 34.63
N ASP A 735 -37.04 -20.12 35.02
CA ASP A 735 -36.94 -20.68 36.37
C ASP A 735 -36.82 -19.59 37.45
N ASN A 736 -36.06 -18.53 37.16
CA ASN A 736 -35.96 -17.38 38.05
C ASN A 736 -37.30 -16.66 38.16
N LEU A 737 -37.99 -16.43 37.04
CA LEU A 737 -39.31 -15.81 37.02
C LEU A 737 -40.36 -16.65 37.77
N ALA A 738 -40.37 -17.97 37.56
CA ALA A 738 -41.26 -18.91 38.27
C ALA A 738 -41.06 -18.85 39.78
N ARG A 739 -39.79 -18.81 40.23
CA ARG A 739 -39.45 -18.67 41.65
C ARG A 739 -39.93 -17.34 42.23
N MET A 740 -39.81 -16.23 41.49
CA MET A 740 -40.31 -14.92 41.91
C MET A 740 -41.84 -14.92 42.05
N HIS A 741 -42.58 -15.45 41.06
CA HIS A 741 -44.04 -15.57 41.12
C HIS A 741 -44.49 -16.45 42.29
N ARG A 742 -43.84 -17.59 42.52
CA ARG A 742 -44.17 -18.48 43.64
C ARG A 742 -43.98 -17.78 44.99
N ASN A 743 -42.91 -17.01 45.15
CA ASN A 743 -42.64 -16.28 46.39
C ASN A 743 -43.61 -15.11 46.62
N LEU A 744 -44.24 -14.59 45.56
CA LEU A 744 -45.32 -13.60 45.63
C LEU A 744 -46.71 -14.22 45.79
N GLY A 745 -46.85 -15.55 45.74
CA GLY A 745 -48.15 -16.24 45.79
C GLY A 745 -48.91 -16.28 44.46
N HIS A 746 -48.28 -15.85 43.36
CA HIS A 746 -48.82 -15.92 41.99
C HIS A 746 -48.66 -17.35 41.44
N HIS A 747 -49.37 -18.31 42.05
CA HIS A 747 -49.19 -19.74 41.76
C HIS A 747 -49.51 -20.16 40.31
N PRO A 748 -50.57 -19.64 39.65
CA PRO A 748 -50.83 -19.93 38.24
C PRO A 748 -49.66 -19.51 37.33
N GLU A 749 -49.17 -18.29 37.51
CA GLU A 749 -48.07 -17.72 36.73
C GLU A 749 -46.74 -18.45 37.00
N ALA A 750 -46.50 -18.84 38.25
CA ALA A 750 -45.34 -19.65 38.61
C ALA A 750 -45.35 -21.02 37.92
N THR A 751 -46.52 -21.65 37.82
CA THR A 751 -46.69 -22.96 37.18
C THR A 751 -46.50 -22.86 35.67
N GLU A 752 -47.04 -21.81 35.06
CA GLU A 752 -46.86 -21.53 33.63
C GLU A 752 -45.38 -21.27 33.28
N ALA A 753 -44.70 -20.41 34.03
CA ALA A 753 -43.28 -20.15 33.82
C ALA A 753 -42.41 -21.41 33.99
N ALA A 754 -42.73 -22.28 34.97
CA ALA A 754 -42.03 -23.54 35.16
C ALA A 754 -42.27 -24.53 33.99
N HIS A 755 -43.50 -24.64 33.47
CA HIS A 755 -43.79 -25.46 32.29
C HIS A 755 -43.09 -24.96 31.03
N ARG A 756 -43.01 -23.63 30.86
CA ARG A 756 -42.24 -23.01 29.77
C ARG A 756 -40.74 -23.28 29.93
N ALA A 757 -40.20 -23.24 31.15
CA ALA A 757 -38.80 -23.56 31.40
C ALA A 757 -38.47 -25.02 31.02
N GLU A 758 -39.33 -25.97 31.39
CA GLU A 758 -39.20 -27.37 30.99
C GLU A 758 -39.29 -27.52 29.46
N SER A 759 -40.22 -26.81 28.81
CA SER A 759 -40.39 -26.83 27.36
C SER A 759 -39.17 -26.26 26.62
N ALA A 760 -38.52 -25.22 27.17
CA ALA A 760 -37.30 -24.66 26.62
C ALA A 760 -36.11 -25.63 26.70
N ARG A 761 -36.06 -26.49 27.74
CA ARG A 761 -35.02 -27.53 27.90
C ARG A 761 -35.24 -28.77 27.04
N ARG A 762 -36.44 -28.99 26.51
CA ARG A 762 -36.71 -30.18 25.70
C ARG A 762 -35.88 -30.11 24.41
N PRO A 763 -35.12 -31.18 24.07
CA PRO A 763 -34.42 -31.22 22.80
C PRO A 763 -35.44 -31.07 21.67
N ARG A 764 -35.21 -30.10 20.78
CA ARG A 764 -35.99 -29.95 19.53
C ARG A 764 -35.51 -30.91 18.47
#